data_AF-A0A3P6I5W2-F1
#
_entry.id   AF-A0A3P6I5W2-F1
#
_cell.length_a   1.000
_cell.length_b   1.000
_cell.length_c   1.000
_cell.angle_alpha   90.00
_cell.angle_beta   90.00
_cell.angle_gamma   90.00
#
_symmetry.space_group_name_H-M   'P 1'
#
loop_
_entity.id
_entity.type
_entity.pdbx_description
1 polymer ?
#
loop_
_entity_poly.entity_id
_entity_poly.type
_entity_poly.pdbx_seq_one_letter_code
_entity_poly.pdbx_strand_id
1 'polypeptide(L)'
;MSNEWIEDSRNGSKASLCGALLGNVSKNRYKHILPYDNSRVILGRTWDEFQMQITPHPSIHSVVGNYINASYIGVCATDINGVVLPNESLLRPEFIVTQDPLETIGDFWQMVYEQRSPLIIRLSEAGSRDEEECVHWPQAVGTASFYQSQTEIWNVELLYQRQISVWTDRTFKVWPSGREDLALCVRHLQYGGWSRSNAPLAKRLLKCIDDVSKIAAAFPPTVGPVVVQSRGGIGRNGVFIVAYTLKCKIEQGVRGVDVYGLIKQLRKYQMGLVNALITGGVMVFTCTGLLFTLLDLYDYEFTDTPRQPAVWPLTRRLSGSAYELELNFNLEEAETNVTKYTVPDDLVLKSGARSVPLTHADLIGIPDNEWRLPIDPRVYLTYPQAINLSATVDNLMYGRPIQVAPIGDFPLRYLTLSKSVCHPDHSSSQNFDVVVVVKSGVSNFERRQNFRQLYGGITNANADSVLGLRIGLVFSVGIPRKQTNNIFQRGDRLVKLINNGGEFLTPEALHTVSQRVKEEIDIYDDLVVGDYEDTYFNLTKKTIYAFNWAASFCRRSEPTILFVDDDFPFSEKHLARALRLMTAEQRRNLLHGKLVKDGRVFRFGQPSYERWCLHKNEAPWPLFPTYAYGVCLLVGFPQVEKLALGMLFTQQFHVDDSWIGLIAAKLELQLQNIHDLFGRLDILRINKHRLKYFEKRFVYF
;
A
#
# COMPACT_ATOMS: atom_id res chain seq x y z
N MET A 1 10.78 23.68 33.65
CA MET A 1 11.86 24.42 32.98
C MET A 1 13.14 23.64 33.23
N SER A 2 13.44 22.66 32.38
CA SER A 2 14.47 21.65 32.63
C SER A 2 15.33 21.51 31.38
N ASN A 3 16.64 21.71 31.54
CA ASN A 3 17.82 21.31 30.76
C ASN A 3 17.84 21.33 29.21
N GLU A 4 16.73 21.36 28.48
CA GLU A 4 16.70 21.42 26.99
C GLU A 4 17.17 22.79 26.44
N TRP A 5 17.02 23.87 27.20
CA TRP A 5 17.37 25.23 26.74
C TRP A 5 18.88 25.46 26.58
N ILE A 6 19.72 24.70 27.31
CA ILE A 6 21.17 24.96 27.37
C ILE A 6 21.93 24.17 26.30
N GLU A 7 21.50 22.95 25.97
CA GLU A 7 22.14 22.14 24.92
C GLU A 7 21.78 22.59 23.50
N ASP A 8 20.57 23.09 23.26
CA ASP A 8 20.08 23.48 21.92
C ASP A 8 20.76 24.75 21.35
N SER A 9 21.43 25.53 22.19
CA SER A 9 22.12 26.78 21.80
C SER A 9 23.44 26.57 21.05
N ARG A 10 23.97 25.34 20.97
CA ARG A 10 25.27 25.03 20.35
C ARG A 10 25.20 24.63 18.87
N ASN A 11 24.00 24.37 18.34
CA ASN A 11 23.78 24.11 16.91
C ASN A 11 23.12 25.33 16.27
N GLY A 12 23.82 26.03 15.38
CA GLY A 12 23.36 27.27 14.71
C GLY A 12 22.06 27.14 13.88
N SER A 13 21.44 25.96 13.79
CA SER A 13 20.19 25.70 13.08
C SER A 13 18.92 26.03 13.87
N LYS A 14 18.99 26.34 15.18
CA LYS A 14 17.81 26.65 16.03
C LYS A 14 17.84 28.05 16.66
N ALA A 15 18.55 28.99 16.03
CA ALA A 15 18.58 30.37 16.49
C ALA A 15 17.21 31.05 16.27
N SER A 16 16.76 31.89 17.20
CA SER A 16 15.57 32.76 17.06
C SER A 16 15.94 34.22 17.28
N LEU A 17 17.12 34.62 16.79
CA LEU A 17 17.72 35.91 17.07
C LEU A 17 16.87 37.04 16.47
N CYS A 18 16.32 36.86 15.27
CA CYS A 18 15.55 37.89 14.59
C CYS A 18 14.28 38.26 15.38
N GLY A 19 13.58 37.26 15.93
CA GLY A 19 12.38 37.50 16.75
C GLY A 19 12.67 38.13 18.11
N ALA A 20 13.90 37.99 18.62
CA ALA A 20 14.35 38.57 19.87
C ALA A 20 14.93 40.00 19.72
N LEU A 21 15.12 40.49 18.49
CA LEU A 21 15.58 41.87 18.26
C LEU A 21 14.59 42.87 18.86
N LEU A 22 15.11 43.93 19.48
CA LEU A 22 14.32 44.93 20.22
C LEU A 22 13.14 45.49 19.40
N GLY A 23 13.33 45.73 18.10
CA GLY A 23 12.29 46.23 17.19
C GLY A 23 11.21 45.20 16.80
N ASN A 24 11.42 43.91 17.10
CA ASN A 24 10.50 42.82 16.76
C ASN A 24 9.78 42.25 17.99
N VAL A 25 10.22 42.56 19.22
CA VAL A 25 9.63 42.00 20.45
C VAL A 25 8.12 42.29 20.55
N SER A 26 7.68 43.50 20.18
CA SER A 26 6.26 43.90 20.20
C SER A 26 5.40 43.18 19.16
N LYS A 27 6.01 42.56 18.15
CA LYS A 27 5.33 41.78 17.11
C LYS A 27 5.00 40.35 17.55
N ASN A 28 5.45 39.94 18.74
CA ASN A 28 5.24 38.60 19.28
C ASN A 28 4.16 38.61 20.35
N ARG A 29 3.09 37.83 20.16
CA ARG A 29 2.02 37.70 21.17
C ARG A 29 2.52 37.11 22.47
N TYR A 30 3.49 36.19 22.37
CA TYR A 30 4.16 35.59 23.51
C TYR A 30 5.66 35.72 23.34
N LYS A 31 6.34 36.32 24.33
CA LYS A 31 7.79 36.61 24.29
C LYS A 31 8.69 35.38 24.07
N HIS A 32 8.22 34.19 24.43
CA HIS A 32 8.96 32.93 24.37
C HIS A 32 8.54 32.03 23.19
N ILE A 33 7.58 32.47 22.37
CA ILE A 33 7.15 31.73 21.18
C ILE A 33 7.65 32.53 19.98
N LEU A 34 8.86 32.21 19.54
CA LEU A 34 9.54 32.88 18.45
C LEU A 34 9.81 31.87 17.33
N PRO A 35 9.69 32.28 16.05
CA PRO A 35 10.10 31.44 14.93
C PRO A 35 11.62 31.25 14.94
N TYR A 36 12.10 30.11 14.46
CA TYR A 36 13.53 29.94 14.18
C TYR A 36 13.93 30.74 12.96
N ASP A 37 15.13 31.30 12.95
CA ASP A 37 15.64 32.14 11.87
C ASP A 37 15.72 31.37 10.54
N ASN A 38 16.00 30.06 10.58
CA ASN A 38 16.11 29.21 9.39
C ASN A 38 14.77 28.86 8.72
N SER A 39 13.66 28.91 9.46
CA SER A 39 12.33 28.50 9.01
C SER A 39 11.33 29.65 9.02
N ARG A 40 11.68 30.83 9.54
CA ARG A 40 10.78 31.98 9.61
C ARG A 40 10.37 32.44 8.22
N VAL A 41 9.16 32.95 8.12
CA VAL A 41 8.74 33.71 6.95
C VAL A 41 9.44 35.07 6.97
N ILE A 42 9.87 35.52 5.80
CA ILE A 42 10.60 36.79 5.62
C ILE A 42 9.71 37.69 4.78
N LEU A 43 9.25 38.81 5.33
CA LEU A 43 8.49 39.79 4.54
C LEU A 43 9.40 40.46 3.51
N GLY A 44 8.87 40.73 2.32
CA GLY A 44 9.63 41.21 1.17
C GLY A 44 10.34 40.10 0.38
N ARG A 45 10.09 38.83 0.72
CA ARG A 45 10.59 37.66 -0.04
C ARG A 45 9.40 36.89 -0.58
N THR A 46 9.18 36.99 -1.90
CA THR A 46 8.08 36.33 -2.60
C THR A 46 8.21 34.81 -2.61
N TRP A 47 7.11 34.13 -2.91
CA TRP A 47 7.09 32.67 -3.06
C TRP A 47 8.08 32.17 -4.13
N ASP A 48 8.19 32.88 -5.25
CA ASP A 48 9.11 32.51 -6.33
C ASP A 48 10.58 32.62 -5.86
N GLU A 49 10.94 33.69 -5.15
CA GLU A 49 12.27 33.87 -4.55
C GLU A 49 12.55 32.82 -3.46
N PHE A 50 11.54 32.45 -2.68
CA PHE A 50 11.65 31.36 -1.73
C PHE A 50 12.00 30.03 -2.42
N GLN A 51 11.33 29.72 -3.53
CA GLN A 51 11.58 28.50 -4.30
C GLN A 51 12.95 28.49 -4.99
N MET A 52 13.44 29.65 -5.44
CA MET A 52 14.76 29.78 -6.06
C MET A 52 15.91 29.57 -5.07
N GLN A 53 15.79 30.12 -3.86
CA GLN A 53 16.85 30.03 -2.85
C GLN A 53 16.26 29.78 -1.47
N ILE A 54 16.06 28.52 -1.09
CA ILE A 54 15.39 28.12 0.16
C ILE A 54 16.08 28.67 1.41
N THR A 55 17.40 28.52 1.49
CA THR A 55 18.21 29.04 2.61
C THR A 55 18.58 30.50 2.34
N PRO A 56 18.04 31.44 3.12
CA PRO A 56 18.27 32.85 2.85
C PRO A 56 19.66 33.26 3.37
N HIS A 57 20.24 34.32 2.80
CA HIS A 57 21.58 34.76 3.20
C HIS A 57 21.56 35.28 4.66
N PRO A 58 22.53 34.95 5.53
CA PRO A 58 22.48 35.30 6.95
C PRO A 58 22.21 36.78 7.28
N SER A 59 22.71 37.70 6.44
CA SER A 59 22.50 39.15 6.59
C SER A 59 21.03 39.57 6.52
N ILE A 60 20.16 38.77 5.91
CA ILE A 60 18.73 39.07 5.82
C ILE A 60 18.07 39.06 7.19
N HIS A 61 18.61 38.32 8.17
CA HIS A 61 18.01 38.21 9.50
C HIS A 61 18.18 39.48 10.34
N SER A 62 19.07 40.38 9.94
CA SER A 62 19.28 41.70 10.57
C SER A 62 18.55 42.86 9.88
N VAL A 63 17.83 42.61 8.78
CA VAL A 63 17.11 43.67 8.05
C VAL A 63 15.87 44.09 8.84
N VAL A 64 15.73 45.38 9.08
CA VAL A 64 14.55 45.95 9.74
C VAL A 64 13.33 45.79 8.83
N GLY A 65 12.22 45.35 9.42
CA GLY A 65 10.92 45.29 8.75
C GLY A 65 10.61 44.06 7.92
N ASN A 66 11.49 43.07 7.91
CA ASN A 66 11.21 41.79 7.26
C ASN A 66 10.70 40.69 8.21
N TYR A 67 10.28 41.06 9.42
CA TYR A 67 9.89 40.13 10.48
C TYR A 67 8.38 40.03 10.64
N ILE A 68 7.90 38.79 10.66
CA ILE A 68 6.58 38.36 11.14
C ILE A 68 6.76 37.08 11.97
N ASN A 69 5.93 36.89 13.00
CA ASN A 69 5.93 35.65 13.78
C ASN A 69 5.18 34.54 13.02
N ALA A 70 5.88 33.96 12.05
CA ALA A 70 5.39 32.85 11.24
C ALA A 70 6.56 31.95 10.80
N SER A 71 6.29 30.66 10.62
CA SER A 71 7.29 29.68 10.18
C SER A 71 6.74 28.80 9.07
N TYR A 72 7.57 28.52 8.07
CA TYR A 72 7.35 27.42 7.13
C TYR A 72 7.49 26.09 7.87
N ILE A 73 6.57 25.17 7.62
CA ILE A 73 6.65 23.81 8.13
C ILE A 73 7.14 22.90 7.01
N GLY A 74 8.32 22.32 7.20
CA GLY A 74 8.96 21.45 6.23
C GLY A 74 8.34 20.06 6.16
N VAL A 75 8.71 19.33 5.12
CA VAL A 75 8.22 17.98 4.87
C VAL A 75 8.81 17.03 5.90
N CYS A 76 7.93 16.26 6.56
CA CYS A 76 8.33 15.17 7.44
C CYS A 76 8.29 13.84 6.67
N ALA A 77 9.46 13.27 6.40
CA ALA A 77 9.57 11.97 5.77
C ALA A 77 9.49 10.86 6.84
N THR A 78 8.81 9.78 6.50
CA THR A 78 8.75 8.55 7.32
C THR A 78 9.15 7.38 6.44
N ASP A 79 9.71 6.34 7.04
CA ASP A 79 9.82 5.05 6.35
C ASP A 79 8.45 4.34 6.29
N ILE A 80 8.43 3.17 5.69
CA ILE A 80 7.22 2.36 5.54
C ILE A 80 6.69 1.81 6.86
N ASN A 81 7.46 1.86 7.95
CA ASN A 81 7.03 1.44 9.29
C ASN A 81 6.61 2.65 10.14
N GLY A 82 6.54 3.84 9.55
CA GLY A 82 6.15 5.06 10.25
C GLY A 82 7.25 5.70 11.08
N VAL A 83 8.48 5.20 11.01
CA VAL A 83 9.62 5.80 11.71
C VAL A 83 9.97 7.11 11.03
N VAL A 84 10.03 8.18 11.82
CA VAL A 84 10.34 9.51 11.30
C VAL A 84 11.82 9.58 10.92
N LEU A 85 12.08 9.87 9.65
CA LEU A 85 13.44 10.03 9.15
C LEU A 85 13.97 11.40 9.62
N PRO A 86 15.25 11.49 10.03
CA PRO A 86 15.82 12.72 10.57
C PRO A 86 16.04 13.83 9.52
N ASN A 87 15.62 13.63 8.27
CA ASN A 87 15.87 14.53 7.15
C ASN A 87 14.99 15.78 7.25
N GLU A 88 15.63 16.95 7.39
CA GLU A 88 14.97 18.25 7.37
C GLU A 88 14.94 18.80 5.95
N SER A 89 13.78 19.23 5.48
CA SER A 89 13.61 19.81 4.15
C SER A 89 12.47 20.82 4.13
N LEU A 90 12.82 22.05 3.75
CA LEU A 90 11.88 23.11 3.39
C LEU A 90 11.63 23.13 1.86
N LEU A 91 11.90 22.02 1.14
CA LEU A 91 11.50 21.90 -0.25
C LEU A 91 9.98 21.83 -0.33
N ARG A 92 9.35 22.89 -0.87
CA ARG A 92 7.90 23.02 -1.04
C ARG A 92 7.12 22.79 0.27
N PRO A 93 7.27 23.68 1.27
CA PRO A 93 6.49 23.58 2.50
C PRO A 93 5.00 23.62 2.17
N GLU A 94 4.23 22.73 2.79
CA GLU A 94 2.77 22.67 2.59
C GLU A 94 2.06 23.71 3.47
N PHE A 95 2.63 24.03 4.63
CA PHE A 95 2.02 24.90 5.62
C PHE A 95 2.94 26.05 6.05
N ILE A 96 2.32 27.19 6.33
CA ILE A 96 2.86 28.24 7.19
C ILE A 96 2.05 28.23 8.49
N VAL A 97 2.72 28.18 9.64
CA VAL A 97 2.07 28.41 10.94
C VAL A 97 2.31 29.84 11.39
N THR A 98 1.27 30.48 11.91
CA THR A 98 1.36 31.85 12.43
C THR A 98 0.43 32.08 13.62
N GLN A 99 0.80 33.06 14.46
CA GLN A 99 -0.03 33.54 15.56
C GLN A 99 -1.18 34.41 15.05
N ASP A 100 -2.13 34.73 15.94
CA ASP A 100 -3.09 35.80 15.65
C ASP A 100 -2.37 37.15 15.55
N PRO A 101 -2.58 37.93 14.47
CA PRO A 101 -1.98 39.25 14.30
C PRO A 101 -2.24 40.17 15.51
N LEU A 102 -1.26 41.01 15.82
CA LEU A 102 -1.37 42.10 16.79
C LEU A 102 -1.58 43.40 16.02
N GLU A 103 -0.73 44.40 16.26
CA GLU A 103 -0.56 45.56 15.37
C GLU A 103 0.05 45.16 14.01
N THR A 104 0.35 43.88 13.81
CA THR A 104 0.96 43.28 12.62
C THR A 104 -0.07 42.81 11.57
N ILE A 105 -1.25 43.42 11.50
CA ILE A 105 -2.29 43.00 10.53
C ILE A 105 -1.82 43.23 9.09
N GLY A 106 -1.19 44.38 8.81
CA GLY A 106 -0.62 44.65 7.48
C GLY A 106 0.48 43.65 7.13
N ASP A 107 1.39 43.38 8.06
CA ASP A 107 2.45 42.37 7.91
C ASP A 107 1.87 40.96 7.62
N PHE A 108 0.71 40.61 8.22
CA PHE A 108 0.03 39.34 7.94
C PHE A 108 -0.51 39.25 6.51
N TRP A 109 -1.18 40.29 6.01
CA TRP A 109 -1.67 40.30 4.64
C TRP A 109 -0.55 40.39 3.60
N GLN A 110 0.52 41.11 3.93
CA GLN A 110 1.76 41.09 3.15
C GLN A 110 2.28 39.65 3.00
N MET A 111 2.41 38.92 4.11
CA MET A 111 2.85 37.52 4.10
C MET A 111 1.94 36.66 3.22
N VAL A 112 0.61 36.72 3.41
CA VAL A 112 -0.35 35.92 2.63
C VAL A 112 -0.21 36.17 1.13
N TYR A 113 -0.05 37.44 0.73
CA TYR A 113 0.08 37.83 -0.66
C TYR A 113 1.43 37.40 -1.26
N GLU A 114 2.54 37.74 -0.61
CA GLU A 114 3.89 37.44 -1.08
C GLU A 114 4.13 35.93 -1.19
N GLN A 115 3.57 35.15 -0.27
CA GLN A 115 3.66 33.70 -0.28
C GLN A 115 2.65 33.04 -1.21
N ARG A 116 1.81 33.80 -1.95
CA ARG A 116 0.75 33.28 -2.81
C ARG A 116 -0.11 32.23 -2.11
N SER A 117 -0.39 32.44 -0.82
CA SER A 117 -1.13 31.49 0.00
C SER A 117 -2.60 31.48 -0.42
N PRO A 118 -3.12 30.37 -0.96
CA PRO A 118 -4.48 30.34 -1.53
C PRO A 118 -5.56 30.16 -0.46
N LEU A 119 -5.16 29.67 0.72
CA LEU A 119 -6.04 29.25 1.79
C LEU A 119 -5.48 29.62 3.16
N ILE A 120 -6.33 30.19 4.01
CA ILE A 120 -6.10 30.43 5.42
C ILE A 120 -7.05 29.54 6.23
N ILE A 121 -6.52 28.80 7.19
CA ILE A 121 -7.25 27.97 8.15
C ILE A 121 -7.09 28.60 9.52
N ARG A 122 -8.17 29.18 10.05
CA ARG A 122 -8.20 29.77 11.39
C ARG A 122 -8.83 28.79 12.38
N LEU A 123 -8.05 28.29 13.33
CA LEU A 123 -8.49 27.37 14.39
C LEU A 123 -8.90 28.17 15.64
N SER A 124 -10.17 28.59 15.67
CA SER A 124 -10.74 29.45 16.72
C SER A 124 -11.22 28.67 17.94
N GLU A 125 -11.32 29.37 19.06
CA GLU A 125 -11.86 28.84 20.32
C GLU A 125 -13.39 28.89 20.32
N ALA A 126 -14.04 27.73 20.51
CA ALA A 126 -15.49 27.64 20.59
C ALA A 126 -16.01 28.16 21.94
N GLY A 127 -16.90 29.15 21.92
CA GLY A 127 -17.71 29.55 23.07
C GLY A 127 -17.13 30.63 24.00
N SER A 128 -16.04 31.30 23.64
CA SER A 128 -15.56 32.46 24.41
C SER A 128 -16.50 33.66 24.20
N ARG A 129 -17.38 33.94 25.17
CA ARG A 129 -18.03 35.25 25.30
C ARG A 129 -17.06 36.32 25.84
N ASP A 130 -15.92 35.91 26.39
CA ASP A 130 -14.84 36.77 26.86
C ASP A 130 -13.54 36.46 26.10
N GLU A 131 -13.09 37.43 25.31
CA GLU A 131 -11.76 37.66 24.69
C GLU A 131 -11.94 38.14 23.23
N GLU A 132 -11.51 39.37 22.95
CA GLU A 132 -11.51 40.04 21.63
C GLU A 132 -11.14 39.07 20.50
N GLU A 133 -12.11 38.75 19.65
CA GLU A 133 -11.85 38.01 18.41
C GLU A 133 -10.84 38.82 17.58
N CYS A 134 -9.70 38.23 17.22
CA CYS A 134 -8.69 38.87 16.38
C CYS A 134 -9.22 39.00 14.94
N VAL A 135 -10.06 40.01 14.75
CA VAL A 135 -10.59 40.43 13.48
C VAL A 135 -9.50 41.20 12.75
N HIS A 136 -8.90 40.55 11.76
CA HIS A 136 -7.87 41.14 10.90
C HIS A 136 -8.40 41.32 9.47
N TRP A 137 -9.73 41.45 9.31
CA TRP A 137 -10.42 41.53 8.01
C TRP A 137 -11.71 42.37 8.12
N PRO A 138 -12.22 42.93 6.99
CA PRO A 138 -13.50 43.65 6.96
C PRO A 138 -14.70 42.76 7.32
N GLN A 139 -15.63 43.27 8.12
CA GLN A 139 -16.75 42.48 8.65
C GLN A 139 -17.98 42.40 7.73
N ALA A 140 -18.12 43.33 6.78
CA ALA A 140 -19.26 43.40 5.88
C ALA A 140 -18.86 42.99 4.45
N VAL A 141 -19.69 42.18 3.81
CA VAL A 141 -19.47 41.78 2.42
C VAL A 141 -19.53 43.01 1.51
N GLY A 142 -18.57 43.13 0.59
CA GLY A 142 -18.41 44.27 -0.30
C GLY A 142 -17.68 45.47 0.32
N THR A 143 -17.18 45.36 1.56
CA THR A 143 -16.36 46.42 2.15
C THR A 143 -14.88 46.05 2.15
N ALA A 144 -14.05 47.08 1.94
CA ALA A 144 -12.60 46.99 2.02
C ALA A 144 -12.08 47.59 3.33
N SER A 145 -10.99 47.04 3.84
CA SER A 145 -10.20 47.61 4.93
C SER A 145 -8.75 47.76 4.49
N PHE A 146 -8.06 48.75 5.07
CA PHE A 146 -6.70 49.11 4.71
C PHE A 146 -5.79 48.84 5.90
N TYR A 147 -4.72 48.08 5.68
CA TYR A 147 -3.81 47.64 6.73
C TYR A 147 -2.38 48.03 6.37
N GLN A 148 -1.78 48.89 7.20
CA GLN A 148 -0.40 49.32 7.03
C GLN A 148 0.56 48.23 7.52
N SER A 149 1.41 47.73 6.62
CA SER A 149 2.62 46.98 6.97
C SER A 149 3.80 47.94 7.12
N GLN A 150 5.00 47.46 7.44
CA GLN A 150 6.17 48.34 7.47
C GLN A 150 6.59 48.87 6.08
N THR A 151 6.16 48.20 5.00
CA THR A 151 6.61 48.51 3.64
C THR A 151 5.52 49.13 2.78
N GLU A 152 4.26 48.74 2.99
CA GLU A 152 3.15 49.10 2.11
C GLU A 152 1.77 49.02 2.81
N ILE A 153 0.77 49.67 2.21
CA ILE A 153 -0.64 49.54 2.60
C ILE A 153 -1.27 48.39 1.81
N TRP A 154 -1.91 47.46 2.54
CA TRP A 154 -2.62 46.32 1.98
C TRP A 154 -4.12 46.53 2.04
N ASN A 155 -4.79 46.34 0.92
CA ASN A 155 -6.23 46.41 0.79
C ASN A 155 -6.79 45.00 0.88
N VAL A 156 -7.82 44.82 1.69
CA VAL A 156 -8.50 43.54 1.86
C VAL A 156 -9.99 43.80 1.76
N GLU A 157 -10.64 43.16 0.80
CA GLU A 157 -12.08 43.25 0.58
C GLU A 157 -12.74 41.90 0.84
N LEU A 158 -13.82 41.88 1.61
CA LEU A 158 -14.62 40.67 1.83
C LEU A 158 -15.59 40.48 0.67
N LEU A 159 -15.29 39.55 -0.24
CA LEU A 159 -16.15 39.26 -1.39
C LEU A 159 -17.32 38.33 -1.04
N TYR A 160 -17.10 37.42 -0.10
CA TYR A 160 -18.05 36.37 0.22
C TYR A 160 -17.90 35.91 1.67
N GLN A 161 -19.03 35.67 2.35
CA GLN A 161 -19.06 35.03 3.66
C GLN A 161 -20.26 34.09 3.76
N ARG A 162 -20.03 32.88 4.29
CA ARG A 162 -21.09 31.92 4.61
C ARG A 162 -20.74 31.08 5.84
N GLN A 163 -21.73 30.84 6.68
CA GLN A 163 -21.65 29.82 7.73
C GLN A 163 -22.02 28.44 7.16
N ILE A 164 -21.15 27.45 7.35
CA ILE A 164 -21.35 26.06 6.91
C ILE A 164 -21.04 25.14 8.09
N SER A 165 -22.07 24.73 8.84
CA SER A 165 -21.91 23.90 10.04
C SER A 165 -20.95 24.56 11.05
N VAL A 166 -19.82 23.92 11.37
CA VAL A 166 -18.77 24.42 12.27
C VAL A 166 -17.76 25.34 11.57
N TRP A 167 -17.90 25.58 10.27
CA TRP A 167 -17.03 26.45 9.49
C TRP A 167 -17.69 27.80 9.22
N THR A 168 -16.89 28.86 9.26
CA THR A 168 -17.19 30.12 8.57
C THR A 168 -16.26 30.24 7.37
N ASP A 169 -16.83 30.21 6.17
CA ASP A 169 -16.12 30.27 4.88
C ASP A 169 -16.17 31.69 4.34
N ARG A 170 -15.01 32.25 4.01
CA ARG A 170 -14.86 33.60 3.46
C ARG A 170 -13.97 33.58 2.23
N THR A 171 -14.21 34.52 1.32
CA THR A 171 -13.28 34.81 0.22
C THR A 171 -12.91 36.29 0.29
N PHE A 172 -11.61 36.54 0.29
CA PHE A 172 -11.05 37.88 0.30
C PHE A 172 -10.36 38.19 -1.02
N LYS A 173 -10.48 39.44 -1.46
CA LYS A 173 -9.61 40.03 -2.48
C LYS A 173 -8.53 40.82 -1.76
N VAL A 174 -7.26 40.56 -2.06
CA VAL A 174 -6.12 41.17 -1.39
C VAL A 174 -5.18 41.79 -2.41
N TRP A 175 -4.82 43.05 -2.24
CA TRP A 175 -3.90 43.72 -3.16
C TRP A 175 -3.11 44.87 -2.49
N PRO A 176 -1.90 45.17 -2.98
CA PRO A 176 -1.16 46.34 -2.54
C PRO A 176 -1.81 47.64 -3.00
N SER A 177 -1.69 48.72 -2.23
CA SER A 177 -2.27 50.02 -2.59
C SER A 177 -1.78 50.52 -3.95
N GLY A 178 -2.74 50.95 -4.79
CA GLY A 178 -2.47 51.36 -6.17
C GLY A 178 -2.26 50.22 -7.17
N ARG A 179 -2.37 48.95 -6.76
CA ARG A 179 -2.09 47.75 -7.59
C ARG A 179 -3.24 46.73 -7.56
N GLU A 180 -4.47 47.20 -7.70
CA GLU A 180 -5.67 46.36 -7.65
C GLU A 180 -5.76 45.35 -8.80
N ASP A 181 -5.14 45.67 -9.93
CA ASP A 181 -4.98 44.79 -11.09
C ASP A 181 -4.19 43.50 -10.77
N LEU A 182 -3.37 43.54 -9.70
CA LEU A 182 -2.58 42.40 -9.23
C LEU A 182 -3.21 41.69 -8.02
N ALA A 183 -4.52 41.81 -7.82
CA ALA A 183 -5.20 41.24 -6.68
C ALA A 183 -5.16 39.70 -6.62
N LEU A 184 -5.00 39.17 -5.41
CA LEU A 184 -5.09 37.75 -5.09
C LEU A 184 -6.43 37.44 -4.44
N CYS A 185 -7.10 36.38 -4.90
CA CYS A 185 -8.25 35.80 -4.22
C CYS A 185 -7.78 34.78 -3.19
N VAL A 186 -8.11 35.01 -1.92
CA VAL A 186 -7.70 34.16 -0.79
C VAL A 186 -8.94 33.59 -0.11
N ARG A 187 -9.01 32.27 0.01
CA ARG A 187 -10.07 31.61 0.79
C ARG A 187 -9.68 31.56 2.27
N HIS A 188 -10.63 31.80 3.16
CA HIS A 188 -10.41 31.77 4.59
C HIS A 188 -11.48 30.91 5.28
N LEU A 189 -11.05 29.83 5.92
CA LEU A 189 -11.89 28.89 6.63
C LEU A 189 -11.65 29.02 8.14
N GLN A 190 -12.66 29.47 8.87
CA GLN A 190 -12.61 29.54 10.33
C GLN A 190 -13.32 28.34 10.95
N TYR A 191 -12.58 27.52 11.70
CA TYR A 191 -13.13 26.38 12.42
C TYR A 191 -13.59 26.79 13.82
N GLY A 192 -14.90 26.71 14.07
CA GLY A 192 -15.53 26.99 15.36
C GLY A 192 -15.76 25.76 16.24
N GLY A 193 -15.19 24.59 15.88
CA GLY A 193 -15.45 23.32 16.57
C GLY A 193 -14.47 22.96 17.71
N TRP A 194 -13.54 23.85 18.08
CA TRP A 194 -12.44 23.54 19.02
C TRP A 194 -12.56 24.39 20.28
N SER A 195 -13.00 23.83 21.42
CA SER A 195 -13.18 24.63 22.65
C SER A 195 -11.85 24.88 23.38
N ARG A 196 -11.88 25.77 24.40
CA ARG A 196 -10.72 26.05 25.27
C ARG A 196 -10.32 24.82 26.09
N SER A 197 -11.32 24.19 26.68
CA SER A 197 -11.15 23.15 27.69
C SER A 197 -11.07 21.75 27.08
N ASN A 198 -11.58 21.55 25.87
CA ASN A 198 -11.63 20.25 25.21
C ASN A 198 -11.25 20.36 23.73
N ALA A 199 -10.36 19.47 23.30
CA ALA A 199 -10.12 19.30 21.87
C ALA A 199 -11.36 18.71 21.16
N PRO A 200 -11.53 18.94 19.85
CA PRO A 200 -12.59 18.29 19.08
C PRO A 200 -12.43 16.77 19.17
N LEU A 201 -13.56 16.07 19.24
CA LEU A 201 -13.59 14.61 19.06
C LEU A 201 -12.85 14.24 17.77
N ALA A 202 -12.10 13.13 17.80
CA ALA A 202 -11.26 12.72 16.68
C ALA A 202 -12.00 12.70 15.34
N LYS A 203 -13.23 12.16 15.29
CA LYS A 203 -14.09 12.15 14.09
C LYS A 203 -14.35 13.55 13.51
N ARG A 204 -14.48 14.58 14.36
CA ARG A 204 -14.71 15.97 13.91
C ARG A 204 -13.42 16.62 13.39
N LEU A 205 -12.28 16.29 13.97
CA LEU A 205 -10.97 16.75 13.49
C LEU A 205 -10.59 16.07 12.17
N LEU A 206 -10.88 14.78 12.01
CA LEU A 206 -10.71 14.08 10.73
C LEU A 206 -11.59 14.66 9.63
N LYS A 207 -12.87 14.92 9.91
CA LYS A 207 -13.74 15.62 8.96
C LYS A 207 -13.20 17.01 8.60
N CYS A 208 -12.68 17.75 9.58
CA CYS A 208 -12.03 19.05 9.36
C CYS A 208 -10.85 18.91 8.39
N ILE A 209 -9.99 17.90 8.57
CA ILE A 209 -8.87 17.60 7.68
C ILE A 209 -9.36 17.21 6.27
N ASP A 210 -10.42 16.41 6.15
CA ASP A 210 -10.99 16.02 4.86
C ASP A 210 -11.54 17.22 4.09
N ASP A 211 -12.28 18.09 4.76
CA ASP A 211 -12.82 19.32 4.18
C ASP A 211 -11.68 20.21 3.64
N VAL A 212 -10.62 20.38 4.43
CA VAL A 212 -9.42 21.14 4.02
C VAL A 212 -8.71 20.47 2.85
N SER A 213 -8.46 19.16 2.91
CA SER A 213 -7.71 18.42 1.89
C SER A 213 -8.41 18.46 0.54
N LYS A 214 -9.74 18.35 0.52
CA LYS A 214 -10.56 18.47 -0.70
C LYS A 214 -10.44 19.85 -1.33
N ILE A 215 -10.40 20.91 -0.50
CA ILE A 215 -10.25 22.29 -0.99
C ILE A 215 -8.83 22.51 -1.50
N ALA A 216 -7.82 22.06 -0.75
CA ALA A 216 -6.42 22.20 -1.10
C ALA A 216 -6.08 21.49 -2.42
N ALA A 217 -6.64 20.29 -2.66
CA ALA A 217 -6.44 19.51 -3.88
C ALA A 217 -6.96 20.19 -5.16
N ALA A 218 -7.81 21.20 -5.05
CA ALA A 218 -8.32 21.96 -6.19
C ALA A 218 -7.38 23.09 -6.64
N PHE A 219 -6.36 23.44 -5.84
CA PHE A 219 -5.43 24.50 -6.20
C PHE A 219 -4.33 24.01 -7.15
N PRO A 220 -3.85 24.85 -8.09
CA PRO A 220 -2.77 24.47 -8.99
C PRO A 220 -1.43 24.37 -8.23
N PRO A 221 -0.46 23.55 -8.68
CA PRO A 221 0.82 23.37 -8.00
C PRO A 221 1.70 24.63 -7.88
N THR A 222 1.32 25.72 -8.55
CA THR A 222 2.05 26.99 -8.59
C THR A 222 1.70 27.92 -7.42
N VAL A 223 0.65 27.62 -6.66
CA VAL A 223 0.32 28.37 -5.44
C VAL A 223 1.32 28.07 -4.33
N GLY A 224 1.34 28.91 -3.31
CA GLY A 224 2.15 28.69 -2.13
C GLY A 224 1.42 27.93 -1.01
N PRO A 225 2.04 27.90 0.19
CA PRO A 225 1.59 27.10 1.31
C PRO A 225 0.25 27.58 1.89
N VAL A 226 -0.47 26.65 2.52
CA VAL A 226 -1.67 26.94 3.31
C VAL A 226 -1.27 27.59 4.64
N VAL A 227 -1.91 28.69 5.01
CA VAL A 227 -1.67 29.37 6.29
C VAL A 227 -2.55 28.75 7.36
N VAL A 228 -1.94 28.21 8.43
CA VAL A 228 -2.63 27.68 9.60
C VAL A 228 -2.43 28.65 10.76
N GLN A 229 -3.53 29.17 11.30
CA GLN A 229 -3.53 30.24 12.27
C GLN A 229 -4.33 29.86 13.52
N SER A 230 -3.79 30.19 14.69
CA SER A 230 -4.49 30.22 15.97
C SER A 230 -3.85 31.27 16.87
N ARG A 231 -4.48 31.57 18.01
CA ARG A 231 -4.03 32.61 18.95
C ARG A 231 -2.51 32.70 19.11
N GLY A 232 -1.86 31.62 19.53
CA GLY A 232 -0.41 31.56 19.74
C GLY A 232 0.39 30.81 18.66
N GLY A 233 -0.24 30.35 17.59
CA GLY A 233 0.46 29.73 16.45
C GLY A 233 1.07 28.34 16.66
N ILE A 234 1.05 27.77 17.89
CA ILE A 234 1.76 26.50 18.19
C ILE A 234 0.88 25.33 18.66
N GLY A 235 -0.17 25.59 19.43
CA GLY A 235 -0.98 24.54 20.06
C GLY A 235 -1.91 23.82 19.09
N ARG A 236 -3.04 24.47 18.76
CA ARG A 236 -4.04 23.94 17.80
C ARG A 236 -3.42 23.71 16.41
N ASN A 237 -2.56 24.64 15.98
CA ASN A 237 -1.82 24.53 14.72
C ASN A 237 -0.99 23.23 14.67
N GLY A 238 -0.21 22.95 15.72
CA GLY A 238 0.61 21.74 15.79
C GLY A 238 -0.23 20.47 15.78
N VAL A 239 -1.32 20.43 16.54
CA VAL A 239 -2.23 19.27 16.57
C VAL A 239 -2.86 19.05 15.20
N PHE A 240 -3.32 20.10 14.53
CA PHE A 240 -3.88 20.01 13.18
C PHE A 240 -2.85 19.48 12.18
N ILE A 241 -1.63 20.02 12.17
CA ILE A 241 -0.58 19.60 11.23
C ILE A 241 -0.14 18.16 11.48
N VAL A 242 0.02 17.75 12.74
CA VAL A 242 0.33 16.36 13.08
C VAL A 242 -0.78 15.44 12.60
N ALA A 243 -2.03 15.75 12.94
CA ALA A 243 -3.18 14.94 12.53
C ALA A 243 -3.33 14.86 11.00
N TYR A 244 -3.14 15.98 10.29
CA TYR A 244 -3.14 16.06 8.84
C TYR A 244 -2.05 15.17 8.24
N THR A 245 -0.81 15.34 8.72
CA THR A 245 0.35 14.58 8.26
C THR A 245 0.14 13.09 8.49
N LEU A 246 -0.30 12.69 9.69
CA LEU A 246 -0.57 11.30 10.04
C LEU A 246 -1.63 10.68 9.13
N LYS A 247 -2.75 11.38 8.93
CA LYS A 247 -3.80 10.91 8.03
C LYS A 247 -3.27 10.70 6.62
N CYS A 248 -2.57 11.68 6.06
CA CYS A 248 -1.99 11.55 4.72
C CYS A 248 -0.99 10.41 4.63
N LYS A 249 -0.17 10.16 5.67
CA LYS A 249 0.77 9.03 5.71
C LYS A 249 0.06 7.68 5.77
N ILE A 250 -0.99 7.57 6.57
CA ILE A 250 -1.83 6.36 6.65
C ILE A 250 -2.50 6.10 5.30
N GLU A 251 -3.08 7.13 4.66
CA GLU A 251 -3.67 7.03 3.31
C GLU A 251 -2.63 6.69 2.22
N GLN A 252 -1.36 7.05 2.44
CA GLN A 252 -0.23 6.68 1.58
C GLN A 252 0.28 5.25 1.83
N GLY A 253 -0.25 4.54 2.82
CA GLY A 253 0.03 3.13 3.10
C GLY A 253 1.01 2.86 4.26
N VAL A 254 1.55 3.89 4.91
CA VAL A 254 2.57 3.72 5.97
C VAL A 254 2.08 2.75 7.06
N ARG A 255 2.96 1.80 7.44
CA ARG A 255 2.96 0.63 8.37
C ARG A 255 3.04 0.85 9.89
N GLY A 256 3.44 2.04 10.31
CA GLY A 256 3.29 2.47 11.71
C GLY A 256 3.08 3.97 11.84
N VAL A 257 3.01 4.44 13.07
CA VAL A 257 2.87 5.86 13.38
C VAL A 257 3.80 6.26 14.53
N ASP A 258 4.86 7.01 14.22
CA ASP A 258 5.72 7.63 15.23
C ASP A 258 5.24 9.05 15.54
N VAL A 259 4.18 9.18 16.36
CA VAL A 259 3.64 10.49 16.77
C VAL A 259 4.71 11.33 17.47
N TYR A 260 5.51 10.72 18.33
CA TYR A 260 6.53 11.42 19.10
C TYR A 260 7.65 11.95 18.19
N GLY A 261 8.19 11.10 17.31
CA GLY A 261 9.20 11.48 16.33
C GLY A 261 8.68 12.52 15.35
N LEU A 262 7.41 12.43 14.94
CA LEU A 262 6.78 13.43 14.08
C LEU A 262 6.69 14.79 14.80
N ILE A 263 6.21 14.82 16.04
CA ILE A 263 6.19 16.06 16.85
C ILE A 263 7.61 16.60 17.03
N LYS A 264 8.57 15.74 17.36
CA LYS A 264 9.98 16.11 17.55
C LYS A 264 10.58 16.71 16.28
N GLN A 265 10.28 16.15 15.11
CA GLN A 265 10.75 16.65 13.82
C GLN A 265 10.07 17.97 13.44
N LEU A 266 8.75 18.09 13.63
CA LEU A 266 8.03 19.34 13.38
C LEU A 266 8.51 20.48 14.28
N ARG A 267 8.88 20.17 15.53
CA ARG A 267 9.46 21.13 16.49
C ARG A 267 10.82 21.69 16.09
N LYS A 268 11.45 21.15 15.04
CA LYS A 268 12.65 21.73 14.44
C LYS A 268 12.35 22.92 13.52
N TYR A 269 11.13 23.02 13.00
CA TYR A 269 10.68 24.15 12.19
C TYR A 269 9.99 25.23 13.01
N GLN A 270 9.28 24.87 14.07
CA GLN A 270 8.68 25.84 14.98
C GLN A 270 8.72 25.36 16.42
N MET A 271 9.28 26.18 17.31
CA MET A 271 9.44 25.82 18.71
C MET A 271 8.07 25.59 19.37
N GLY A 272 7.96 24.52 20.16
CA GLY A 272 6.79 24.30 21.01
C GLY A 272 5.52 23.88 20.27
N LEU A 273 5.58 23.40 19.02
CA LEU A 273 4.41 22.76 18.40
C LEU A 273 3.85 21.64 19.31
N VAL A 274 2.53 21.57 19.43
CA VAL A 274 1.83 20.60 20.33
C VAL A 274 2.26 20.78 21.80
N ASN A 275 2.20 22.01 22.34
CA ASN A 275 2.56 22.30 23.73
C ASN A 275 1.40 22.03 24.71
N ALA A 276 1.62 21.13 25.67
CA ALA A 276 0.67 20.75 26.71
C ALA A 276 0.52 21.78 27.84
N LEU A 277 1.49 22.68 28.03
CA LEU A 277 1.47 23.67 29.13
C LEU A 277 0.41 24.77 28.94
N ILE A 278 -0.13 24.94 27.73
CA ILE A 278 -1.13 25.98 27.40
C ILE A 278 -2.57 25.41 27.47
N THR A 279 -2.76 24.09 27.57
CA THR A 279 -4.09 23.44 27.53
C THR A 279 -4.29 22.27 28.52
N GLY A 280 -3.40 22.11 29.52
CA GLY A 280 -3.65 21.21 30.66
C GLY A 280 -3.69 19.71 30.33
N GLY A 281 -2.68 19.19 29.63
CA GLY A 281 -2.54 17.74 29.36
C GLY A 281 -3.48 17.16 28.29
N VAL A 282 -4.60 17.83 27.99
CA VAL A 282 -5.65 17.38 27.06
C VAL A 282 -5.14 17.15 25.63
N MET A 283 -4.16 17.92 25.14
CA MET A 283 -3.69 17.81 23.75
C MET A 283 -2.88 16.53 23.44
N VAL A 284 -2.13 15.99 24.40
CA VAL A 284 -1.43 14.70 24.22
C VAL A 284 -2.45 13.57 24.16
N PHE A 285 -3.45 13.58 25.05
CA PHE A 285 -4.59 12.67 25.02
C PHE A 285 -5.43 12.79 23.74
N THR A 286 -5.46 13.98 23.13
CA THR A 286 -6.14 14.19 21.85
C THR A 286 -5.36 13.55 20.70
N CYS A 287 -4.04 13.71 20.67
CA CYS A 287 -3.21 13.08 19.64
C CYS A 287 -3.23 11.55 19.75
N THR A 288 -3.23 11.00 20.97
CA THR A 288 -3.37 9.56 21.19
C THR A 288 -4.80 9.07 20.91
N GLY A 289 -5.84 9.79 21.33
CA GLY A 289 -7.23 9.45 20.99
C GLY A 289 -7.54 9.56 19.49
N LEU A 290 -6.89 10.49 18.78
CA LEU A 290 -6.94 10.60 17.32
C LEU A 290 -6.19 9.45 16.65
N LEU A 291 -5.06 9.02 17.20
CA LEU A 291 -4.36 7.83 16.76
C LEU A 291 -5.26 6.59 16.90
N PHE A 292 -5.86 6.33 18.06
CA PHE A 292 -6.80 5.21 18.23
C PHE A 292 -7.98 5.27 17.24
N THR A 293 -8.57 6.44 17.04
CA THR A 293 -9.68 6.59 16.07
C THR A 293 -9.23 6.40 14.63
N LEU A 294 -8.02 6.82 14.26
CA LEU A 294 -7.43 6.56 12.95
C LEU A 294 -7.10 5.08 12.77
N LEU A 295 -6.55 4.41 13.79
CA LEU A 295 -6.25 2.98 13.75
C LEU A 295 -7.56 2.15 13.64
N ASP A 296 -8.61 2.53 14.37
CA ASP A 296 -9.94 1.87 14.32
C ASP A 296 -10.66 2.10 12.97
N LEU A 297 -10.51 3.28 12.34
CA LEU A 297 -11.13 3.58 11.05
C LEU A 297 -10.42 2.92 9.86
N TYR A 298 -9.13 2.58 10.02
CA TYR A 298 -8.28 2.02 8.97
C TYR A 298 -7.79 0.59 9.26
N ASP A 299 -8.36 -0.08 10.28
CA ASP A 299 -8.14 -1.51 10.61
C ASP A 299 -6.67 -1.88 10.84
N TYR A 300 -6.00 -1.08 11.67
CA TYR A 300 -4.54 -1.07 11.74
C TYR A 300 -4.01 -1.60 13.08
N GLU A 301 -3.41 -2.79 13.06
CA GLU A 301 -2.88 -3.44 14.25
C GLU A 301 -1.57 -2.78 14.75
N PHE A 302 -1.59 -2.36 16.02
CA PHE A 302 -0.42 -1.85 16.74
C PHE A 302 0.50 -3.02 17.11
N THR A 303 1.72 -3.10 16.58
CA THR A 303 2.74 -4.06 17.07
C THR A 303 3.97 -3.33 17.60
N ASP A 304 3.97 -3.09 18.91
CA ASP A 304 5.03 -2.45 19.69
C ASP A 304 6.11 -3.46 20.12
N THR A 305 6.70 -4.16 19.15
CA THR A 305 7.91 -4.96 19.39
C THR A 305 8.92 -4.72 18.27
N PRO A 306 10.21 -4.54 18.58
CA PRO A 306 11.25 -4.50 17.56
C PRO A 306 11.20 -5.82 16.79
N ARG A 307 10.68 -5.80 15.55
CA ARG A 307 10.57 -6.99 14.72
C ARG A 307 11.98 -7.51 14.50
N GLN A 308 12.25 -8.72 14.99
CA GLN A 308 13.36 -9.51 14.49
C GLN A 308 13.24 -9.56 12.96
N PRO A 309 14.36 -9.47 12.21
CA PRO A 309 14.31 -9.54 10.76
C PRO A 309 13.63 -10.85 10.35
N ALA A 310 12.69 -10.77 9.41
CA ALA A 310 11.99 -11.95 8.93
C ALA A 310 13.01 -12.97 8.37
N VAL A 311 12.94 -14.20 8.85
CA VAL A 311 13.76 -15.32 8.41
C VAL A 311 12.92 -16.15 7.46
N TRP A 312 13.38 -16.32 6.23
CA TRP A 312 12.71 -17.21 5.30
C TRP A 312 12.84 -18.67 5.78
N PRO A 313 11.74 -19.38 6.00
CA PRO A 313 11.79 -20.69 6.65
C PRO A 313 12.17 -21.82 5.68
N LEU A 314 12.09 -21.63 4.35
CA LEU A 314 12.55 -22.65 3.40
C LEU A 314 14.05 -22.50 3.13
N THR A 315 14.83 -23.46 3.63
CA THR A 315 16.26 -23.57 3.32
C THR A 315 16.50 -24.30 2.02
N ARG A 316 17.48 -23.78 1.29
CA ARG A 316 17.95 -24.35 0.03
C ARG A 316 19.08 -25.32 0.31
N ARG A 317 18.99 -26.52 -0.26
CA ARG A 317 20.06 -27.52 -0.24
C ARG A 317 20.37 -27.97 -1.66
N LEU A 318 21.65 -28.05 -2.02
CA LEU A 318 22.06 -28.67 -3.27
C LEU A 318 22.20 -30.19 -3.06
N SER A 319 21.48 -30.97 -3.85
CA SER A 319 21.41 -32.43 -3.77
C SER A 319 21.72 -33.03 -5.15
N GLY A 320 23.00 -33.31 -5.39
CA GLY A 320 23.52 -33.61 -6.73
C GLY A 320 23.48 -32.35 -7.61
N SER A 321 22.77 -32.41 -8.74
CA SER A 321 22.55 -31.26 -9.63
C SER A 321 21.23 -30.53 -9.38
N ALA A 322 20.41 -30.99 -8.43
CA ALA A 322 19.10 -30.43 -8.13
C ALA A 322 19.12 -29.60 -6.85
N TYR A 323 18.28 -28.55 -6.81
CA TYR A 323 18.05 -27.79 -5.58
C TYR A 323 16.81 -28.32 -4.85
N GLU A 324 16.91 -28.51 -3.55
CA GLU A 324 15.83 -28.92 -2.67
C GLU A 324 15.47 -27.75 -1.75
N LEU A 325 14.18 -27.49 -1.59
CA LEU A 325 13.65 -26.59 -0.56
C LEU A 325 13.05 -27.43 0.57
N GLU A 326 13.60 -27.25 1.76
CA GLU A 326 13.16 -27.90 2.99
C GLU A 326 12.64 -26.83 3.96
N LEU A 327 11.45 -27.06 4.53
CA LEU A 327 10.85 -26.15 5.49
C LEU A 327 11.44 -26.39 6.88
N ASN A 328 12.06 -25.36 7.46
CA ASN A 328 12.46 -25.37 8.87
C ASN A 328 11.34 -24.78 9.72
N PHE A 329 10.90 -25.54 10.72
CA PHE A 329 9.90 -25.10 11.69
C PHE A 329 10.10 -25.81 13.02
N ASN A 330 9.58 -25.22 14.10
CA ASN A 330 9.49 -25.84 15.41
C ASN A 330 8.00 -26.03 15.74
N LEU A 331 7.64 -27.16 16.33
CA LEU A 331 6.29 -27.39 16.84
C LEU A 331 6.18 -26.95 18.30
N GLU A 332 5.04 -26.39 18.68
CA GLU A 332 4.74 -26.15 20.10
C GLU A 332 4.61 -27.49 20.85
N GLU A 333 5.20 -27.59 22.05
CA GLU A 333 5.31 -28.84 22.83
C GLU A 333 3.97 -29.39 23.34
N ALA A 334 2.86 -28.66 23.21
CA ALA A 334 1.54 -29.04 23.71
C ALA A 334 0.52 -29.24 22.56
N GLU A 335 0.49 -30.44 21.97
CA GLU A 335 -0.48 -30.83 20.93
C GLU A 335 -1.96 -30.81 21.38
N THR A 336 -2.26 -30.56 22.66
CA THR A 336 -3.58 -30.87 23.24
C THR A 336 -4.64 -29.77 23.10
N ASN A 337 -4.33 -28.55 22.66
CA ASN A 337 -5.30 -27.44 22.60
C ASN A 337 -5.24 -26.55 21.34
N VAL A 338 -4.93 -27.12 20.15
CA VAL A 338 -5.05 -26.35 18.90
C VAL A 338 -6.52 -26.00 18.65
N THR A 339 -6.86 -24.72 18.77
CA THR A 339 -8.22 -24.23 18.52
C THR A 339 -8.51 -24.34 17.03
N LYS A 340 -9.35 -25.30 16.66
CA LYS A 340 -9.79 -25.48 15.28
C LYS A 340 -10.93 -24.54 14.95
N TYR A 341 -10.87 -23.86 13.81
CA TYR A 341 -11.99 -23.07 13.33
C TYR A 341 -13.21 -23.94 13.09
N THR A 342 -14.32 -23.49 13.64
CA THR A 342 -15.67 -24.01 13.41
C THR A 342 -16.57 -22.87 12.95
N VAL A 343 -17.64 -23.19 12.25
CA VAL A 343 -18.64 -22.22 11.79
C VAL A 343 -20.03 -22.59 12.32
N PRO A 344 -20.76 -21.68 12.98
CA PRO A 344 -22.16 -21.94 13.37
C PRO A 344 -23.04 -22.35 12.18
N ASP A 345 -23.87 -23.37 12.36
CA ASP A 345 -24.77 -23.89 11.32
C ASP A 345 -25.80 -22.87 10.81
N ASP A 346 -26.16 -21.84 11.59
CA ASP A 346 -27.08 -20.76 11.17
C ASP A 346 -26.51 -19.81 10.11
N LEU A 347 -25.18 -19.83 9.95
CA LEU A 347 -24.47 -19.14 8.87
C LEU A 347 -24.33 -20.00 7.61
N VAL A 348 -24.56 -21.31 7.74
CA VAL A 348 -24.33 -22.29 6.68
C VAL A 348 -25.64 -22.80 6.08
N LEU A 349 -26.66 -23.07 6.89
CA LEU A 349 -27.91 -23.71 6.48
C LEU A 349 -29.00 -22.68 6.18
N LYS A 350 -29.81 -22.92 5.13
CA LYS A 350 -30.98 -22.09 4.80
C LYS A 350 -32.10 -22.19 5.84
N SER A 351 -32.25 -23.34 6.47
CA SER A 351 -33.34 -23.65 7.40
C SER A 351 -32.93 -24.75 8.37
N GLY A 352 -33.52 -24.80 9.55
CA GLY A 352 -33.32 -25.89 10.52
C GLY A 352 -32.04 -25.79 11.36
N ALA A 353 -31.34 -24.65 11.31
CA ALA A 353 -30.14 -24.39 12.11
C ALA A 353 -30.43 -24.31 13.62
N ARG A 354 -29.45 -24.70 14.43
CA ARG A 354 -29.51 -24.74 15.90
C ARG A 354 -28.36 -23.99 16.58
N SER A 355 -27.62 -23.18 15.83
CA SER A 355 -26.37 -22.50 16.21
C SER A 355 -25.30 -23.44 16.76
N VAL A 356 -25.20 -24.64 16.18
CA VAL A 356 -24.18 -25.64 16.52
C VAL A 356 -22.91 -25.38 15.72
N PRO A 357 -21.71 -25.44 16.32
CA PRO A 357 -20.45 -25.29 15.59
C PRO A 357 -20.21 -26.48 14.65
N LEU A 358 -20.03 -26.20 13.36
CA LEU A 358 -19.71 -27.16 12.32
C LEU A 358 -18.21 -27.16 12.01
N THR A 359 -17.63 -28.35 11.93
CA THR A 359 -16.29 -28.62 11.43
C THR A 359 -16.31 -28.86 9.92
N HIS A 360 -15.15 -28.91 9.27
CA HIS A 360 -15.06 -29.31 7.86
C HIS A 360 -15.76 -30.65 7.56
N ALA A 361 -15.61 -31.63 8.46
CA ALA A 361 -16.21 -32.96 8.27
C ALA A 361 -17.74 -32.88 8.25
N ASP A 362 -18.33 -32.02 9.08
CA ASP A 362 -19.77 -31.79 9.10
C ASP A 362 -20.25 -31.12 7.80
N LEU A 363 -19.47 -30.17 7.27
CA LEU A 363 -19.80 -29.47 6.01
C LEU A 363 -19.85 -30.41 4.80
N ILE A 364 -19.07 -31.49 4.78
CA ILE A 364 -19.05 -32.47 3.68
C ILE A 364 -20.44 -33.09 3.49
N GLY A 365 -21.17 -33.32 4.60
CA GLY A 365 -22.49 -33.96 4.59
C GLY A 365 -23.64 -33.07 4.13
N ILE A 366 -23.45 -31.74 4.05
CA ILE A 366 -24.53 -30.78 3.75
C ILE A 366 -24.79 -30.74 2.23
N PRO A 367 -25.98 -31.10 1.73
CA PRO A 367 -26.31 -31.01 0.30
C PRO A 367 -26.20 -29.59 -0.25
N ASP A 368 -25.70 -29.41 -1.49
CA ASP A 368 -25.43 -28.09 -2.09
C ASP A 368 -26.67 -27.16 -2.14
N ASN A 369 -27.88 -27.71 -2.21
CA ASN A 369 -29.15 -26.97 -2.21
C ASN A 369 -29.59 -26.45 -0.83
N GLU A 370 -28.99 -26.93 0.26
CA GLU A 370 -29.29 -26.53 1.64
C GLU A 370 -28.41 -25.36 2.14
N TRP A 371 -27.37 -25.00 1.38
CA TRP A 371 -26.44 -23.93 1.74
C TRP A 371 -27.06 -22.53 1.63
N ARG A 372 -26.98 -21.75 2.70
CA ARG A 372 -27.31 -20.32 2.72
C ARG A 372 -26.37 -19.55 1.79
N LEU A 373 -26.94 -18.61 1.02
CA LEU A 373 -26.20 -17.73 0.13
C LEU A 373 -26.42 -16.25 0.52
N PRO A 374 -25.41 -15.37 0.40
CA PRO A 374 -24.02 -15.68 0.04
C PRO A 374 -23.32 -16.52 1.12
N ILE A 375 -22.27 -17.25 0.75
CA ILE A 375 -21.50 -18.09 1.67
C ILE A 375 -20.76 -17.20 2.67
N ASP A 376 -20.93 -17.44 3.97
CA ASP A 376 -20.19 -16.72 5.02
C ASP A 376 -18.69 -17.04 4.90
N PRO A 377 -17.79 -16.03 4.90
CA PRO A 377 -16.35 -16.24 4.76
C PRO A 377 -15.73 -17.19 5.80
N ARG A 378 -16.32 -17.29 7.00
CA ARG A 378 -15.84 -18.21 8.06
C ARG A 378 -15.93 -19.67 7.66
N VAL A 379 -16.79 -20.03 6.71
CA VAL A 379 -16.86 -21.37 6.13
C VAL A 379 -15.50 -21.79 5.59
N TYR A 380 -14.80 -20.90 4.89
CA TYR A 380 -13.52 -21.20 4.24
C TYR A 380 -12.38 -21.41 5.25
N LEU A 381 -12.47 -20.78 6.43
CA LEU A 381 -11.50 -20.95 7.52
C LEU A 381 -11.52 -22.36 8.10
N THR A 382 -12.65 -23.07 7.99
CA THR A 382 -12.77 -24.46 8.45
C THR A 382 -12.04 -25.45 7.53
N TYR A 383 -11.66 -25.05 6.31
CA TYR A 383 -11.05 -25.96 5.35
C TYR A 383 -9.76 -26.61 5.90
N PRO A 384 -9.47 -27.89 5.60
CA PRO A 384 -8.49 -28.67 6.34
C PRO A 384 -7.13 -28.00 6.48
N GLN A 385 -6.65 -28.20 7.71
CA GLN A 385 -5.96 -27.25 8.58
C GLN A 385 -6.81 -26.03 8.91
N ALA A 386 -7.84 -26.27 9.72
CA ALA A 386 -8.74 -25.26 10.27
C ALA A 386 -8.03 -24.42 11.35
N ILE A 387 -6.93 -23.75 11.00
CA ILE A 387 -6.08 -22.97 11.91
C ILE A 387 -6.01 -21.53 11.44
N ASN A 388 -5.56 -20.63 12.32
CA ASN A 388 -5.19 -19.27 11.94
C ASN A 388 -3.97 -19.30 11.02
N LEU A 389 -4.24 -19.29 9.72
CA LEU A 389 -3.21 -19.41 8.69
C LEU A 389 -2.31 -18.18 8.67
N SER A 390 -2.88 -16.99 8.89
CA SER A 390 -2.12 -15.73 8.97
C SER A 390 -1.09 -15.78 10.09
N ALA A 391 -1.51 -16.15 11.31
CA ALA A 391 -0.62 -16.32 12.46
C ALA A 391 0.43 -17.41 12.25
N THR A 392 0.08 -18.50 11.57
CA THR A 392 1.02 -19.60 11.24
C THR A 392 2.11 -19.13 10.27
N VAL A 393 1.73 -18.39 9.23
CA VAL A 393 2.68 -17.80 8.27
C VAL A 393 3.58 -16.77 8.95
N ASP A 394 3.03 -15.92 9.81
CA ASP A 394 3.84 -14.96 10.56
C ASP A 394 4.82 -15.65 11.50
N ASN A 395 4.39 -16.66 12.25
CA ASN A 395 5.27 -17.43 13.13
C ASN A 395 6.43 -18.06 12.36
N LEU A 396 6.17 -18.65 11.19
CA LEU A 396 7.22 -19.17 10.31
C LEU A 396 8.20 -18.08 9.86
N MET A 397 7.69 -16.93 9.42
CA MET A 397 8.50 -15.81 8.96
C MET A 397 9.37 -15.20 10.06
N TYR A 398 9.04 -15.40 11.34
CA TYR A 398 9.82 -14.93 12.48
C TYR A 398 10.51 -16.05 13.25
N GLY A 399 10.58 -17.27 12.70
CA GLY A 399 11.25 -18.41 13.33
C GLY A 399 10.64 -18.85 14.67
N ARG A 400 9.35 -18.55 14.89
CA ARG A 400 8.60 -18.90 16.10
C ARG A 400 7.96 -20.29 15.94
N PRO A 401 7.68 -20.99 17.05
CA PRO A 401 6.93 -22.25 17.00
C PRO A 401 5.57 -22.10 16.30
N ILE A 402 5.18 -23.15 15.57
CA ILE A 402 3.85 -23.29 14.96
C ILE A 402 3.07 -24.42 15.63
N GLN A 403 1.75 -24.33 15.54
CA GLN A 403 0.84 -25.26 16.22
C GLN A 403 0.59 -26.57 15.46
N VAL A 404 0.72 -26.54 14.14
CA VAL A 404 0.41 -27.68 13.26
C VAL A 404 1.53 -27.82 12.26
N ALA A 405 1.89 -29.06 11.93
CA ALA A 405 2.87 -29.36 10.89
C ALA A 405 2.28 -29.09 9.48
N PRO A 406 3.12 -28.70 8.49
CA PRO A 406 2.67 -28.58 7.10
C PRO A 406 2.20 -29.94 6.56
N ILE A 407 1.35 -29.93 5.54
CA ILE A 407 0.79 -31.14 4.90
C ILE A 407 1.30 -31.40 3.48
N GLY A 408 2.32 -30.65 3.05
CA GLY A 408 2.89 -30.73 1.70
C GLY A 408 3.95 -31.83 1.54
N ASP A 409 4.16 -32.24 0.30
CA ASP A 409 5.27 -33.13 -0.09
C ASP A 409 6.59 -32.33 -0.02
N PHE A 410 7.45 -32.64 0.95
CA PHE A 410 8.78 -32.02 1.10
C PHE A 410 9.90 -33.08 1.09
N PRO A 411 11.13 -32.70 0.65
CA PRO A 411 11.52 -31.39 0.12
C PRO A 411 10.95 -31.11 -1.29
N LEU A 412 10.72 -29.84 -1.62
CA LEU A 412 10.39 -29.45 -3.00
C LEU A 412 11.66 -29.47 -3.84
N ARG A 413 11.74 -30.35 -4.83
CA ARG A 413 12.97 -30.62 -5.59
C ARG A 413 12.90 -30.00 -6.99
N TYR A 414 13.82 -29.11 -7.30
CA TYR A 414 13.98 -28.43 -8.59
C TYR A 414 15.15 -29.05 -9.34
N LEU A 415 14.83 -29.75 -10.43
CA LEU A 415 15.78 -30.48 -11.26
C LEU A 415 16.61 -29.54 -12.15
N THR A 416 16.06 -28.40 -12.51
CA THR A 416 16.70 -27.40 -13.36
C THR A 416 16.20 -26.01 -12.99
N LEU A 417 17.11 -25.04 -12.94
CA LEU A 417 16.83 -23.63 -12.76
C LEU A 417 17.47 -22.82 -13.89
N SER A 418 16.84 -21.72 -14.29
CA SER A 418 17.47 -20.70 -15.12
C SER A 418 18.70 -20.13 -14.42
N LYS A 419 19.82 -20.02 -15.14
CA LYS A 419 21.07 -19.40 -14.68
C LYS A 419 20.99 -17.87 -14.72
N SER A 420 20.12 -17.31 -15.56
CA SER A 420 19.99 -15.87 -15.78
C SER A 420 18.83 -15.22 -15.03
N VAL A 421 17.89 -15.99 -14.48
CA VAL A 421 16.76 -15.46 -13.69
C VAL A 421 16.70 -16.12 -12.31
N CYS A 422 16.94 -15.32 -11.28
CA CYS A 422 16.86 -15.69 -9.86
C CYS A 422 17.71 -16.92 -9.45
N HIS A 423 18.80 -17.22 -10.17
CA HIS A 423 19.69 -18.30 -9.78
C HIS A 423 20.38 -17.97 -8.43
N PRO A 424 20.43 -18.92 -7.47
CA PRO A 424 20.97 -18.65 -6.14
C PRO A 424 22.47 -18.30 -6.17
N ASP A 425 23.21 -18.92 -7.09
CA ASP A 425 24.67 -18.78 -7.16
C ASP A 425 25.14 -17.66 -8.10
N HIS A 426 24.23 -17.02 -8.84
CA HIS A 426 24.58 -15.95 -9.79
C HIS A 426 23.96 -14.62 -9.35
N SER A 427 24.74 -13.75 -8.73
CA SER A 427 24.25 -12.45 -8.23
C SER A 427 23.66 -11.55 -9.32
N SER A 428 24.18 -11.62 -10.56
CA SER A 428 23.68 -10.86 -11.71
C SER A 428 22.28 -11.29 -12.17
N SER A 429 21.88 -12.54 -11.88
CA SER A 429 20.55 -13.07 -12.19
C SER A 429 19.44 -12.57 -11.27
N GLN A 430 19.80 -11.79 -10.25
CA GLN A 430 18.84 -11.32 -9.26
C GLN A 430 18.26 -9.95 -9.63
N ASN A 431 18.88 -9.18 -10.53
CA ASN A 431 18.51 -7.78 -10.75
C ASN A 431 17.31 -7.60 -11.72
N PHE A 432 16.09 -7.85 -11.24
CA PHE A 432 14.85 -7.65 -12.00
C PHE A 432 13.83 -6.86 -11.18
N ASP A 433 13.04 -6.02 -11.86
CA ASP A 433 11.89 -5.33 -11.26
C ASP A 433 10.64 -6.20 -11.33
N VAL A 434 10.55 -7.01 -12.40
CA VAL A 434 9.44 -7.92 -12.66
C VAL A 434 10.00 -9.28 -13.06
N VAL A 435 9.47 -10.36 -12.49
CA VAL A 435 9.72 -11.72 -12.96
C VAL A 435 8.41 -12.34 -13.42
N VAL A 436 8.37 -12.75 -14.69
CA VAL A 436 7.24 -13.41 -15.30
C VAL A 436 7.43 -14.92 -15.20
N VAL A 437 6.51 -15.59 -14.52
CA VAL A 437 6.49 -17.04 -14.38
C VAL A 437 5.36 -17.56 -15.26
N VAL A 438 5.74 -18.15 -16.40
CA VAL A 438 4.80 -18.71 -17.35
C VAL A 438 4.53 -20.17 -16.98
N LYS A 439 3.32 -20.49 -16.51
CA LYS A 439 2.89 -21.88 -16.30
C LYS A 439 2.70 -22.52 -17.68
N SER A 440 3.51 -23.53 -17.99
CA SER A 440 3.47 -24.19 -19.30
C SER A 440 3.35 -25.70 -19.15
N GLY A 441 2.59 -26.37 -20.01
CA GLY A 441 2.54 -27.83 -20.04
C GLY A 441 3.86 -28.41 -20.53
N VAL A 442 4.34 -29.51 -19.95
CA VAL A 442 5.62 -30.14 -20.34
C VAL A 442 5.74 -30.39 -21.85
N SER A 443 4.65 -30.72 -22.54
CA SER A 443 4.57 -30.93 -23.99
C SER A 443 4.38 -29.66 -24.83
N ASN A 444 4.17 -28.48 -24.23
CA ASN A 444 3.80 -27.23 -24.92
C ASN A 444 5.01 -26.47 -25.51
N PHE A 445 5.93 -27.19 -26.16
CA PHE A 445 7.16 -26.63 -26.74
C PHE A 445 6.89 -25.46 -27.71
N GLU A 446 5.87 -25.59 -28.57
CA GLU A 446 5.52 -24.55 -29.55
C GLU A 446 5.02 -23.27 -28.87
N ARG A 447 4.23 -23.40 -27.80
CA ARG A 447 3.75 -22.24 -27.03
C ARG A 447 4.91 -21.50 -26.36
N ARG A 448 5.84 -22.24 -25.75
CA ARG A 448 7.07 -21.66 -25.18
C ARG A 448 7.91 -20.96 -26.24
N GLN A 449 8.08 -21.58 -27.41
CA GLN A 449 8.80 -20.97 -28.53
C GLN A 449 8.14 -19.67 -29.01
N ASN A 450 6.80 -19.60 -29.04
CA ASN A 450 6.08 -18.38 -29.36
C ASN A 450 6.32 -17.28 -28.32
N PHE A 451 6.32 -17.62 -27.03
CA PHE A 451 6.70 -16.68 -25.96
C PHE A 451 8.13 -16.18 -26.14
N ARG A 452 9.10 -17.06 -26.44
CA ARG A 452 10.49 -16.65 -26.74
C ARG A 452 10.57 -15.69 -27.92
N GLN A 453 9.82 -15.94 -29.01
CA GLN A 453 9.77 -15.04 -30.17
C GLN A 453 9.13 -13.68 -29.87
N LEU A 454 8.20 -13.63 -28.92
CA LEU A 454 7.51 -12.39 -28.52
C LEU A 454 8.35 -11.58 -27.53
N TYR A 455 8.93 -12.22 -26.52
CA TYR A 455 9.51 -11.56 -25.35
C TYR A 455 11.03 -11.64 -25.28
N GLY A 456 11.69 -12.50 -26.05
CA GLY A 456 13.14 -12.76 -25.92
C GLY A 456 14.05 -11.54 -26.12
N GLY A 457 13.59 -10.48 -26.81
CA GLY A 457 14.34 -9.23 -26.93
C GLY A 457 14.26 -8.29 -25.71
N ILE A 458 13.35 -8.56 -24.77
CA ILE A 458 13.02 -7.68 -23.64
C ILE A 458 13.00 -8.42 -22.29
N THR A 459 13.42 -9.70 -22.28
CA THR A 459 13.53 -10.52 -21.06
C THR A 459 14.94 -11.09 -20.90
N ASN A 460 15.34 -11.38 -19.66
CA ASN A 460 16.61 -12.01 -19.25
C ASN A 460 17.81 -11.04 -19.16
N ALA A 461 19.01 -11.56 -18.90
CA ALA A 461 20.15 -10.78 -18.42
C ALA A 461 20.67 -9.68 -19.39
N ASN A 462 20.48 -9.87 -20.71
CA ASN A 462 20.98 -8.96 -21.76
C ASN A 462 19.87 -8.11 -22.41
N ALA A 463 18.68 -8.09 -21.82
CA ALA A 463 17.53 -7.42 -22.42
C ALA A 463 17.47 -5.92 -22.12
N ASP A 464 16.98 -5.15 -23.11
CA ASP A 464 16.67 -3.75 -22.95
C ASP A 464 15.58 -3.54 -21.88
N SER A 465 15.76 -2.52 -21.05
CA SER A 465 14.75 -2.17 -20.06
C SER A 465 13.46 -1.69 -20.75
N VAL A 466 12.31 -2.24 -20.37
CA VAL A 466 11.02 -1.77 -20.88
C VAL A 466 10.59 -0.58 -20.04
N LEU A 467 10.71 0.62 -20.61
CA LEU A 467 10.49 1.86 -19.88
C LEU A 467 11.32 1.90 -18.58
N GLY A 468 12.57 1.46 -18.59
CA GLY A 468 13.43 1.48 -17.39
C GLY A 468 13.17 0.35 -16.38
N LEU A 469 12.24 -0.58 -16.64
CA LEU A 469 12.05 -1.78 -15.82
C LEU A 469 12.73 -2.99 -16.47
N ARG A 470 13.43 -3.79 -15.67
CA ARG A 470 14.01 -5.07 -16.07
C ARG A 470 13.03 -6.20 -15.84
N ILE A 471 12.79 -6.98 -16.88
CA ILE A 471 11.86 -8.12 -16.85
C ILE A 471 12.65 -9.43 -17.00
N GLY A 472 12.51 -10.34 -16.05
CA GLY A 472 12.95 -11.73 -16.15
C GLY A 472 11.78 -12.61 -16.59
N LEU A 473 12.04 -13.67 -17.35
CA LEU A 473 11.00 -14.62 -17.74
C LEU A 473 11.50 -16.05 -17.59
N VAL A 474 10.68 -16.89 -16.96
CA VAL A 474 10.91 -18.33 -16.87
C VAL A 474 9.62 -19.10 -17.17
N PHE A 475 9.74 -20.31 -17.69
CA PHE A 475 8.67 -21.27 -17.79
C PHE A 475 8.73 -22.24 -16.61
N SER A 476 7.61 -22.37 -15.89
CA SER A 476 7.43 -23.38 -14.85
C SER A 476 6.82 -24.64 -15.45
N VAL A 477 7.58 -25.74 -15.40
CA VAL A 477 7.20 -27.05 -15.94
C VAL A 477 7.54 -28.15 -14.93
N GLY A 478 6.86 -29.28 -15.02
CA GLY A 478 7.27 -30.49 -14.29
C GLY A 478 7.98 -31.47 -15.22
N ILE A 479 7.92 -32.76 -14.87
CA ILE A 479 8.45 -33.85 -15.67
C ILE A 479 7.34 -34.64 -16.37
N PRO A 480 7.64 -35.30 -17.51
CA PRO A 480 6.70 -36.20 -18.15
C PRO A 480 6.27 -37.33 -17.19
N ARG A 481 5.02 -37.76 -17.32
CA ARG A 481 4.43 -38.81 -16.50
C ARG A 481 5.14 -40.15 -16.72
N LYS A 482 5.26 -40.98 -15.67
CA LYS A 482 5.78 -42.35 -15.79
C LYS A 482 4.76 -43.33 -16.39
N GLN A 483 3.47 -43.15 -16.09
CA GLN A 483 2.39 -44.00 -16.59
C GLN A 483 1.84 -43.51 -17.93
N THR A 484 1.47 -44.45 -18.80
CA THR A 484 1.34 -44.21 -20.25
C THR A 484 -0.09 -44.08 -20.77
N ASN A 485 -1.04 -43.69 -19.93
CA ASN A 485 -2.42 -43.44 -20.38
C ASN A 485 -2.94 -42.09 -19.88
N ASN A 486 -4.01 -41.63 -20.53
CA ASN A 486 -4.72 -40.39 -20.21
C ASN A 486 -5.93 -40.61 -19.29
N ILE A 487 -5.92 -41.69 -18.51
CA ILE A 487 -7.00 -42.07 -17.61
C ILE A 487 -6.55 -41.82 -16.17
N PHE A 488 -7.38 -41.09 -15.42
CA PHE A 488 -7.09 -40.66 -14.06
C PHE A 488 -8.18 -41.16 -13.11
N GLN A 489 -7.78 -41.72 -11.97
CA GLN A 489 -8.71 -42.03 -10.88
C GLN A 489 -8.99 -40.75 -10.09
N ARG A 490 -10.26 -40.35 -10.00
CA ARG A 490 -10.75 -39.18 -9.26
C ARG A 490 -11.86 -39.60 -8.28
N GLY A 491 -11.46 -39.93 -7.05
CA GLY A 491 -12.35 -40.54 -6.08
C GLY A 491 -12.78 -41.94 -6.56
N ASP A 492 -14.08 -42.14 -6.74
CA ASP A 492 -14.70 -43.37 -7.25
C ASP A 492 -14.83 -43.43 -8.78
N ARG A 493 -14.37 -42.40 -9.51
CA ARG A 493 -14.54 -42.27 -10.96
C ARG A 493 -13.24 -42.34 -11.74
N LEU A 494 -13.31 -42.90 -12.95
CA LEU A 494 -12.27 -42.81 -13.96
C LEU A 494 -12.59 -41.64 -14.90
N VAL A 495 -11.67 -40.69 -15.01
CA VAL A 495 -11.80 -39.52 -15.88
C VAL A 495 -10.75 -39.60 -16.98
N LYS A 496 -11.18 -39.49 -18.23
CA LYS A 496 -10.29 -39.48 -19.39
C LYS A 496 -9.98 -38.04 -19.79
N LEU A 497 -8.71 -37.67 -19.76
CA LEU A 497 -8.25 -36.35 -20.20
C LEU A 497 -7.95 -36.39 -21.71
N ILE A 498 -8.84 -35.83 -22.53
CA ILE A 498 -8.70 -35.88 -24.00
C ILE A 498 -7.93 -34.67 -24.55
N ASN A 499 -8.03 -33.52 -23.88
CA ASN A 499 -7.40 -32.26 -24.29
C ASN A 499 -6.46 -31.75 -23.17
N ASN A 500 -5.85 -30.58 -23.37
CA ASN A 500 -4.99 -29.88 -22.39
C ASN A 500 -3.78 -30.73 -21.96
N GLY A 501 -3.12 -31.37 -22.93
CA GLY A 501 -1.96 -32.22 -22.71
C GLY A 501 -2.30 -33.69 -22.54
N GLY A 502 -3.57 -34.05 -22.36
CA GLY A 502 -4.02 -35.44 -22.27
C GLY A 502 -3.75 -36.25 -23.55
N GLU A 503 -3.75 -35.58 -24.69
CA GLU A 503 -3.40 -36.14 -26.00
C GLU A 503 -1.94 -36.61 -26.12
N PHE A 504 -1.05 -36.10 -25.25
CA PHE A 504 0.38 -36.47 -25.22
C PHE A 504 0.73 -37.51 -24.15
N LEU A 505 -0.27 -38.05 -23.44
CA LEU A 505 -0.08 -39.08 -22.40
C LEU A 505 -0.16 -40.51 -22.99
N THR A 506 0.58 -40.77 -24.06
CA THR A 506 0.81 -42.11 -24.64
C THR A 506 2.28 -42.52 -24.45
N PRO A 507 2.63 -43.83 -24.46
CA PRO A 507 4.03 -44.26 -24.28
C PRO A 507 5.00 -43.58 -25.25
N GLU A 508 4.65 -43.53 -26.54
CA GLU A 508 5.50 -42.97 -27.60
C GLU A 508 5.63 -41.45 -27.47
N ALA A 509 4.53 -40.77 -27.16
CA ALA A 509 4.53 -39.32 -26.96
C ALA A 509 5.34 -38.94 -25.71
N LEU A 510 5.19 -39.65 -24.59
CA LEU A 510 5.94 -39.38 -23.35
C LEU A 510 7.44 -39.55 -23.53
N HIS A 511 7.89 -40.55 -24.29
CA HIS A 511 9.30 -40.72 -24.63
C HIS A 511 9.82 -39.51 -25.43
N THR A 512 9.07 -39.11 -26.46
CA THR A 512 9.41 -37.97 -27.32
C THR A 512 9.46 -36.67 -26.51
N VAL A 513 8.46 -36.43 -25.64
CA VAL A 513 8.43 -35.26 -24.76
C VAL A 513 9.62 -35.27 -23.82
N SER A 514 10.00 -36.41 -23.25
CA SER A 514 11.16 -36.52 -22.36
C SER A 514 12.48 -36.16 -23.06
N GLN A 515 12.66 -36.56 -24.31
CA GLN A 515 13.83 -36.18 -25.10
C GLN A 515 13.84 -34.68 -25.40
N ARG A 516 12.71 -34.14 -25.87
CA ARG A 516 12.59 -32.72 -26.22
C ARG A 516 12.73 -31.78 -25.03
N VAL A 517 12.27 -32.18 -23.83
CA VAL A 517 12.51 -31.40 -22.60
C VAL A 517 14.01 -31.31 -22.30
N LYS A 518 14.76 -32.41 -22.43
CA LYS A 518 16.22 -32.40 -22.21
C LYS A 518 16.91 -31.48 -23.21
N GLU A 519 16.56 -31.60 -24.49
CA GLU A 519 17.08 -30.70 -25.53
C GLU A 519 16.75 -29.23 -25.22
N GLU A 520 15.53 -28.94 -24.77
CA GLU A 520 15.12 -27.59 -24.43
C GLU A 520 15.88 -27.03 -23.23
N ILE A 521 16.15 -27.85 -22.20
CA ILE A 521 16.99 -27.50 -21.04
C ILE A 521 18.42 -27.15 -21.49
N ASP A 522 18.98 -27.92 -22.44
CA ASP A 522 20.35 -27.72 -22.91
C ASP A 522 20.47 -26.48 -23.80
N ILE A 523 19.42 -26.13 -24.55
CA ILE A 523 19.41 -25.03 -25.52
C ILE A 523 19.00 -23.69 -24.87
N TYR A 524 18.03 -23.70 -23.95
CA TYR A 524 17.40 -22.48 -23.44
C TYR A 524 17.57 -22.32 -21.92
N ASP A 525 17.99 -21.12 -21.49
CA ASP A 525 18.21 -20.76 -20.08
C ASP A 525 16.98 -20.15 -19.41
N ASP A 526 15.78 -20.67 -19.69
CA ASP A 526 14.51 -20.10 -19.25
C ASP A 526 13.54 -21.11 -18.61
N LEU A 527 14.01 -22.31 -18.25
CA LEU A 527 13.20 -23.33 -17.59
C LEU A 527 13.42 -23.39 -16.08
N VAL A 528 12.32 -23.54 -15.34
CA VAL A 528 12.30 -24.01 -13.95
C VAL A 528 11.56 -25.33 -13.95
N VAL A 529 12.30 -26.42 -13.73
CA VAL A 529 11.79 -27.79 -13.82
C VAL A 529 11.64 -28.37 -12.41
N GLY A 530 10.40 -28.57 -11.96
CA GLY A 530 10.09 -29.22 -10.69
C GLY A 530 9.99 -30.75 -10.81
N ASP A 531 10.32 -31.46 -9.74
CA ASP A 531 10.23 -32.92 -9.66
C ASP A 531 8.80 -33.38 -9.32
N TYR A 532 7.89 -33.15 -10.26
CA TYR A 532 6.50 -33.61 -10.18
C TYR A 532 5.98 -33.98 -11.56
N GLU A 533 5.06 -34.94 -11.63
CA GLU A 533 4.42 -35.31 -12.90
C GLU A 533 3.53 -34.17 -13.41
N ASP A 534 3.87 -33.61 -14.56
CA ASP A 534 3.18 -32.46 -15.15
C ASP A 534 1.95 -32.90 -15.93
N THR A 535 0.79 -32.81 -15.30
CA THR A 535 -0.51 -33.13 -15.89
C THR A 535 -1.54 -32.07 -15.51
N TYR A 536 -2.64 -31.99 -16.25
CA TYR A 536 -3.73 -31.04 -15.94
C TYR A 536 -4.29 -31.21 -14.52
N PHE A 537 -4.35 -32.44 -14.00
CA PHE A 537 -4.82 -32.69 -12.64
C PHE A 537 -3.76 -32.39 -11.55
N ASN A 538 -2.52 -32.10 -11.95
CA ASN A 538 -1.43 -31.66 -11.07
C ASN A 538 -1.11 -30.16 -11.24
N LEU A 539 -2.00 -29.36 -11.82
CA LEU A 539 -1.81 -27.90 -11.92
C LEU A 539 -1.54 -27.26 -10.55
N THR A 540 -2.19 -27.74 -9.49
CA THR A 540 -1.94 -27.28 -8.12
C THR A 540 -0.50 -27.55 -7.67
N LYS A 541 0.09 -28.71 -8.03
CA LYS A 541 1.52 -28.98 -7.78
C LYS A 541 2.40 -28.00 -8.55
N LYS A 542 2.12 -27.75 -9.83
CA LYS A 542 2.84 -26.75 -10.63
C LYS A 542 2.79 -25.36 -10.00
N THR A 543 1.63 -24.96 -9.50
CA THR A 543 1.42 -23.70 -8.79
C THR A 543 2.22 -23.64 -7.49
N ILE A 544 2.24 -24.70 -6.68
CA ILE A 544 3.07 -24.79 -5.46
C ILE A 544 4.55 -24.59 -5.79
N TYR A 545 5.05 -25.30 -6.80
CA TYR A 545 6.45 -25.18 -7.26
C TYR A 545 6.75 -23.78 -7.80
N ALA A 546 5.85 -23.18 -8.58
CA ALA A 546 6.04 -21.83 -9.13
C ALA A 546 6.14 -20.76 -8.02
N PHE A 547 5.22 -20.78 -7.04
CA PHE A 547 5.19 -19.81 -5.95
C PHE A 547 6.37 -20.01 -4.98
N ASN A 548 6.66 -21.26 -4.59
CA ASN A 548 7.79 -21.53 -3.70
C ASN A 548 9.14 -21.26 -4.37
N TRP A 549 9.24 -21.46 -5.69
CA TRP A 549 10.42 -21.03 -6.45
C TRP A 549 10.59 -19.52 -6.37
N ALA A 550 9.57 -18.75 -6.76
CA ALA A 550 9.64 -17.30 -6.75
C ALA A 550 9.96 -16.75 -5.35
N ALA A 551 9.29 -17.25 -4.31
CA ALA A 551 9.47 -16.83 -2.92
C ALA A 551 10.84 -17.21 -2.32
N SER A 552 11.52 -18.23 -2.86
CA SER A 552 12.79 -18.74 -2.30
C SER A 552 14.02 -18.31 -3.10
N PHE A 553 13.89 -18.18 -4.43
CA PHE A 553 15.02 -17.93 -5.32
C PHE A 553 15.13 -16.46 -5.78
N CYS A 554 14.03 -15.71 -5.84
CA CYS A 554 14.01 -14.30 -6.25
C CYS A 554 14.08 -13.29 -5.07
N ARG A 555 14.39 -13.75 -3.86
CA ARG A 555 14.33 -12.94 -2.62
C ARG A 555 15.25 -11.72 -2.61
N ARG A 556 16.36 -11.75 -3.34
CA ARG A 556 17.38 -10.69 -3.24
C ARG A 556 16.90 -9.37 -3.85
N SER A 557 16.07 -9.43 -4.89
CA SER A 557 15.50 -8.25 -5.56
C SER A 557 14.06 -7.94 -5.18
N GLU A 558 13.37 -8.88 -4.55
CA GLU A 558 11.95 -8.77 -4.20
C GLU A 558 11.08 -8.25 -5.39
N PRO A 559 11.17 -8.85 -6.59
CA PRO A 559 10.51 -8.32 -7.78
C PRO A 559 8.99 -8.50 -7.69
N THR A 560 8.24 -7.69 -8.43
CA THR A 560 6.84 -8.00 -8.69
C THR A 560 6.77 -9.26 -9.55
N ILE A 561 5.96 -10.24 -9.16
CA ILE A 561 5.81 -11.50 -9.90
C ILE A 561 4.53 -11.47 -10.73
N LEU A 562 4.64 -11.80 -12.01
CA LEU A 562 3.50 -12.01 -12.88
C LEU A 562 3.39 -13.50 -13.22
N PHE A 563 2.39 -14.17 -12.68
CA PHE A 563 2.03 -15.53 -13.09
C PHE A 563 1.06 -15.47 -14.26
N VAL A 564 1.36 -16.19 -15.35
CA VAL A 564 0.52 -16.26 -16.56
C VAL A 564 0.55 -17.65 -17.16
N ASP A 565 -0.49 -18.00 -17.91
CA ASP A 565 -0.52 -19.23 -18.70
C ASP A 565 0.20 -19.07 -20.05
N ASP A 566 0.70 -20.16 -20.60
CA ASP A 566 1.46 -20.19 -21.86
C ASP A 566 0.62 -19.95 -23.14
N ASP A 567 -0.68 -19.73 -23.00
CA ASP A 567 -1.57 -19.27 -24.05
C ASP A 567 -2.08 -17.83 -23.84
N PHE A 568 -1.58 -17.12 -22.83
CA PHE A 568 -1.98 -15.74 -22.57
C PHE A 568 -0.82 -14.73 -22.63
N PRO A 569 -0.63 -14.05 -23.79
CA PRO A 569 0.38 -13.02 -23.90
C PRO A 569 -0.02 -11.77 -23.12
N PHE A 570 0.94 -11.13 -22.47
CA PHE A 570 0.78 -9.85 -21.78
C PHE A 570 1.47 -8.69 -22.54
N SER A 571 1.02 -7.45 -22.28
CA SER A 571 1.65 -6.22 -22.77
C SER A 571 2.73 -5.74 -21.80
N GLU A 572 4.00 -5.83 -22.22
CA GLU A 572 5.15 -5.35 -21.47
C GLU A 572 5.08 -3.84 -21.17
N LYS A 573 4.53 -3.05 -22.10
CA LYS A 573 4.48 -1.59 -22.01
C LYS A 573 3.44 -1.12 -21.00
N HIS A 574 2.25 -1.73 -21.02
CA HIS A 574 1.18 -1.38 -20.10
C HIS A 574 1.47 -1.86 -18.69
N LEU A 575 2.03 -3.06 -18.55
CA LEU A 575 2.55 -3.56 -17.28
C LEU A 575 3.59 -2.59 -16.72
N ALA A 576 4.59 -2.21 -17.52
CA ALA A 576 5.64 -1.31 -17.07
C ALA A 576 5.10 0.07 -16.69
N ARG A 577 4.18 0.63 -17.48
CA ARG A 577 3.53 1.91 -17.18
C ARG A 577 2.74 1.85 -15.87
N ALA A 578 1.97 0.79 -15.65
CA ALA A 578 1.19 0.62 -14.42
C ALA A 578 2.11 0.55 -13.20
N LEU A 579 3.17 -0.26 -13.25
CA LEU A 579 4.11 -0.42 -12.13
C LEU A 579 4.93 0.85 -11.85
N ARG A 580 5.27 1.64 -12.88
CA ARG A 580 6.00 2.90 -12.71
C ARG A 580 5.19 4.01 -12.06
N LEU A 581 3.87 3.97 -12.19
CA LEU A 581 2.97 4.92 -11.54
C LEU A 581 2.72 4.56 -10.07
N MET A 582 3.19 3.39 -9.63
CA MET A 582 3.01 2.90 -8.26
C MET A 582 4.20 3.22 -7.37
N THR A 583 3.93 3.52 -6.10
CA THR A 583 4.94 3.55 -5.05
C THR A 583 5.52 2.15 -4.81
N ALA A 584 6.66 2.07 -4.11
CA ALA A 584 7.21 0.76 -3.70
C ALA A 584 6.22 -0.04 -2.83
N GLU A 585 5.45 0.63 -1.98
CA GLU A 585 4.43 -0.01 -1.15
C GLU A 585 3.26 -0.56 -1.96
N GLN A 586 2.72 0.24 -2.89
CA GLN A 586 1.65 -0.22 -3.77
C GLN A 586 2.08 -1.48 -4.53
N ARG A 587 3.33 -1.51 -5.03
CA ARG A 587 3.91 -2.71 -5.68
C ARG A 587 4.04 -3.91 -4.74
N ARG A 588 4.40 -3.70 -3.48
CA ARG A 588 4.50 -4.77 -2.46
C ARG A 588 3.13 -5.35 -2.06
N ASN A 589 2.06 -4.57 -2.19
CA ASN A 589 0.70 -4.99 -1.81
C ASN A 589 -0.13 -5.49 -3.01
N LEU A 590 0.46 -5.60 -4.21
CA LEU A 590 -0.25 -6.12 -5.38
C LEU A 590 -0.73 -7.56 -5.15
N LEU A 591 -2.03 -7.79 -5.35
CA LEU A 591 -2.63 -9.10 -5.56
C LEU A 591 -3.78 -8.96 -6.55
N HIS A 592 -3.44 -8.84 -7.84
CA HIS A 592 -4.39 -8.47 -8.89
C HIS A 592 -4.56 -9.58 -9.92
N GLY A 593 -5.80 -9.87 -10.29
CA GLY A 593 -6.14 -10.79 -11.37
C GLY A 593 -7.52 -10.53 -11.93
N LYS A 594 -7.96 -11.31 -12.91
CA LYS A 594 -9.37 -11.24 -13.35
C LYS A 594 -10.24 -11.95 -12.32
N LEU A 595 -11.01 -11.18 -11.55
CA LEU A 595 -11.79 -11.74 -10.44
C LEU A 595 -12.96 -12.60 -10.92
N VAL A 596 -13.13 -13.76 -10.29
CA VAL A 596 -14.35 -14.55 -10.31
C VAL A 596 -14.99 -14.45 -8.93
N LYS A 597 -16.16 -13.80 -8.87
CA LYS A 597 -17.01 -13.73 -7.68
C LYS A 597 -18.08 -14.82 -7.77
N ASP A 598 -18.41 -15.44 -6.65
CA ASP A 598 -19.44 -16.49 -6.56
C ASP A 598 -19.23 -17.65 -7.57
N GLY A 599 -17.97 -18.03 -7.79
CA GLY A 599 -17.63 -19.09 -8.73
C GLY A 599 -18.17 -20.45 -8.29
N ARG A 600 -18.95 -21.12 -9.13
CA ARG A 600 -19.58 -22.39 -8.79
C ARG A 600 -18.56 -23.53 -8.63
N VAL A 601 -18.73 -24.34 -7.60
CA VAL A 601 -18.06 -25.65 -7.49
C VAL A 601 -18.80 -26.64 -8.38
N PHE A 602 -18.12 -27.17 -9.41
CA PHE A 602 -18.71 -28.19 -10.26
C PHE A 602 -18.68 -29.56 -9.56
N ARG A 603 -19.80 -30.29 -9.62
CA ARG A 603 -19.92 -31.67 -9.12
C ARG A 603 -19.90 -32.67 -10.27
N PHE A 604 -19.49 -33.91 -10.01
CA PHE A 604 -19.52 -34.96 -11.01
C PHE A 604 -20.96 -35.27 -11.48
N GLY A 605 -21.13 -35.54 -12.77
CA GLY A 605 -22.44 -35.82 -13.38
C GLY A 605 -22.73 -35.01 -14.66
N GLN A 606 -21.89 -34.01 -14.97
CA GLN A 606 -21.96 -33.26 -16.23
C GLN A 606 -20.67 -33.49 -17.05
N PRO A 607 -20.73 -34.25 -18.17
CA PRO A 607 -19.54 -34.62 -18.95
C PRO A 607 -18.69 -33.42 -19.41
N SER A 608 -19.32 -32.28 -19.71
CA SER A 608 -18.64 -31.08 -20.20
C SER A 608 -17.73 -30.40 -19.16
N TYR A 609 -17.89 -30.72 -17.87
CA TYR A 609 -17.16 -30.08 -16.78
C TYR A 609 -16.30 -31.03 -15.95
N GLU A 610 -16.19 -32.31 -16.33
CA GLU A 610 -15.54 -33.35 -15.52
C GLU A 610 -14.12 -32.99 -15.07
N ARG A 611 -13.36 -32.28 -15.91
CA ARG A 611 -12.00 -31.83 -15.59
C ARG A 611 -11.93 -30.79 -14.46
N TRP A 612 -13.03 -30.14 -14.10
CA TRP A 612 -13.12 -29.15 -13.02
C TRP A 612 -13.99 -29.62 -11.86
N CYS A 613 -14.55 -30.82 -11.93
CA CYS A 613 -15.41 -31.35 -10.89
C CYS A 613 -14.63 -31.64 -9.61
N LEU A 614 -15.21 -31.28 -8.46
CA LEU A 614 -14.68 -31.56 -7.13
C LEU A 614 -15.70 -32.36 -6.31
N HIS A 615 -15.19 -33.33 -5.57
CA HIS A 615 -15.93 -34.05 -4.55
C HIS A 615 -16.23 -33.17 -3.35
N LYS A 616 -17.18 -33.60 -2.51
CA LYS A 616 -17.58 -32.84 -1.31
C LYS A 616 -16.46 -32.76 -0.28
N ASN A 617 -15.59 -33.77 -0.20
CA ASN A 617 -14.40 -33.73 0.64
C ASN A 617 -13.30 -32.79 0.12
N GLU A 618 -13.25 -32.53 -1.19
CA GLU A 618 -12.31 -31.57 -1.79
C GLU A 618 -12.80 -30.13 -1.65
N ALA A 619 -14.12 -29.89 -1.79
CA ALA A 619 -14.76 -28.60 -1.61
C ALA A 619 -16.21 -28.78 -1.12
N PRO A 620 -16.49 -28.66 0.19
CA PRO A 620 -17.83 -28.88 0.73
C PRO A 620 -18.84 -27.84 0.30
N TRP A 621 -18.44 -26.58 0.16
CA TRP A 621 -19.34 -25.49 -0.25
C TRP A 621 -19.72 -25.57 -1.73
N PRO A 622 -20.85 -24.96 -2.14
CA PRO A 622 -21.27 -24.90 -3.54
C PRO A 622 -20.65 -23.75 -4.34
N LEU A 623 -20.11 -22.72 -3.67
CA LEU A 623 -19.46 -21.56 -4.29
C LEU A 623 -18.08 -21.33 -3.67
N PHE A 624 -17.07 -21.07 -4.51
CA PHE A 624 -15.72 -20.71 -4.07
C PHE A 624 -15.66 -19.31 -3.46
N PRO A 625 -14.67 -19.02 -2.59
CA PRO A 625 -14.30 -17.65 -2.28
C PRO A 625 -13.87 -16.92 -3.56
N THR A 626 -13.80 -15.59 -3.51
CA THR A 626 -13.31 -14.80 -4.66
C THR A 626 -11.90 -15.28 -5.03
N TYR A 627 -11.68 -15.54 -6.32
CA TYR A 627 -10.38 -15.99 -6.83
C TYR A 627 -10.02 -15.28 -8.14
N ALA A 628 -8.74 -15.29 -8.49
CA ALA A 628 -8.29 -14.81 -9.79
C ALA A 628 -8.38 -15.93 -10.83
N TYR A 629 -9.03 -15.65 -11.96
CA TYR A 629 -9.10 -16.55 -13.10
C TYR A 629 -7.68 -16.83 -13.63
N GLY A 630 -7.36 -18.09 -13.92
CA GLY A 630 -5.99 -18.62 -14.09
C GLY A 630 -5.13 -18.07 -15.21
N VAL A 631 -5.66 -17.11 -15.93
CA VAL A 631 -5.03 -16.48 -17.07
C VAL A 631 -3.89 -15.55 -16.65
N CYS A 632 -4.10 -14.76 -15.59
CA CYS A 632 -3.03 -13.92 -15.03
C CYS A 632 -3.25 -13.58 -13.56
N LEU A 633 -2.14 -13.50 -12.83
CA LEU A 633 -2.09 -13.01 -11.46
C LEU A 633 -0.80 -12.20 -11.24
N LEU A 634 -0.96 -10.91 -10.99
CA LEU A 634 0.12 -9.96 -10.68
C LEU A 634 0.23 -9.80 -9.17
N VAL A 635 1.38 -10.17 -8.62
CA VAL A 635 1.59 -10.34 -7.18
C VAL A 635 2.84 -9.60 -6.72
N GLY A 636 2.70 -8.78 -5.67
CA GLY A 636 3.83 -8.16 -4.99
C GLY A 636 4.62 -9.20 -4.20
N PHE A 637 5.94 -9.06 -4.12
CA PHE A 637 6.81 -10.08 -3.53
C PHE A 637 6.38 -10.58 -2.14
N PRO A 638 6.00 -9.71 -1.17
CA PRO A 638 5.54 -10.18 0.13
C PRO A 638 4.25 -11.02 0.08
N GLN A 639 3.38 -10.76 -0.89
CA GLN A 639 2.16 -11.57 -1.07
C GLN A 639 2.50 -12.94 -1.66
N VAL A 640 3.54 -13.03 -2.51
CA VAL A 640 4.07 -14.30 -3.01
C VAL A 640 4.60 -15.15 -1.84
N GLU A 641 5.35 -14.55 -0.91
CA GLU A 641 5.83 -15.24 0.30
C GLU A 641 4.68 -15.78 1.15
N LYS A 642 3.69 -14.94 1.46
CA LYS A 642 2.51 -15.32 2.25
C LYS A 642 1.73 -16.46 1.60
N LEU A 643 1.45 -16.35 0.29
CA LEU A 643 0.75 -17.38 -0.46
C LEU A 643 1.58 -18.68 -0.52
N ALA A 644 2.88 -18.61 -0.79
CA ALA A 644 3.77 -19.77 -0.87
C ALA A 644 3.81 -20.56 0.45
N LEU A 645 3.87 -19.86 1.60
CA LEU A 645 3.79 -20.49 2.92
C LEU A 645 2.38 -21.01 3.22
N GLY A 646 1.33 -20.24 2.89
CA GLY A 646 -0.06 -20.65 3.09
C GLY A 646 -0.44 -21.93 2.33
N MET A 647 0.16 -22.16 1.16
CA MET A 647 0.02 -23.38 0.36
C MET A 647 0.45 -24.64 1.13
N LEU A 648 1.41 -24.52 2.05
CA LEU A 648 1.96 -25.66 2.81
C LEU A 648 0.99 -26.15 3.90
N PHE A 649 0.03 -25.30 4.27
CA PHE A 649 -0.96 -25.53 5.31
C PHE A 649 -2.40 -25.54 4.76
N THR A 650 -2.58 -25.82 3.47
CA THR A 650 -3.91 -25.89 2.86
C THR A 650 -4.03 -27.16 2.03
N GLN A 651 -5.06 -27.97 2.29
CA GLN A 651 -5.23 -29.24 1.58
C GLN A 651 -5.44 -28.99 0.08
N GLN A 652 -4.77 -29.76 -0.76
CA GLN A 652 -4.76 -29.52 -2.21
C GLN A 652 -6.01 -30.12 -2.87
N PHE A 653 -6.58 -29.38 -3.82
CA PHE A 653 -7.45 -29.90 -4.88
C PHE A 653 -6.99 -29.34 -6.23
N HIS A 654 -7.36 -29.97 -7.34
CA HIS A 654 -6.70 -29.78 -8.65
C HIS A 654 -7.07 -28.51 -9.41
N VAL A 655 -8.11 -27.77 -8.98
CA VAL A 655 -8.49 -26.47 -9.56
C VAL A 655 -7.65 -25.39 -8.89
N ASP A 656 -6.45 -25.15 -9.40
CA ASP A 656 -5.42 -24.32 -8.77
C ASP A 656 -5.84 -22.87 -8.55
N ASP A 657 -6.56 -22.26 -9.48
CA ASP A 657 -7.02 -20.87 -9.38
C ASP A 657 -7.92 -20.63 -8.15
N SER A 658 -8.95 -21.46 -7.99
CA SER A 658 -9.87 -21.35 -6.86
C SER A 658 -9.24 -21.83 -5.56
N TRP A 659 -8.22 -22.71 -5.65
CA TRP A 659 -7.39 -23.08 -4.51
C TRP A 659 -6.53 -21.91 -4.01
N ILE A 660 -5.90 -21.13 -4.91
CA ILE A 660 -5.21 -19.89 -4.55
C ILE A 660 -6.18 -18.90 -3.89
N GLY A 661 -7.39 -18.74 -4.44
CA GLY A 661 -8.42 -17.89 -3.83
C GLY A 661 -8.83 -18.33 -2.43
N LEU A 662 -8.89 -19.64 -2.19
CA LEU A 662 -9.13 -20.19 -0.85
C LEU A 662 -7.99 -19.86 0.11
N ILE A 663 -6.73 -20.00 -0.32
CA ILE A 663 -5.57 -19.63 0.50
C ILE A 663 -5.58 -18.13 0.80
N ALA A 664 -5.86 -17.29 -0.20
CA ALA A 664 -5.99 -15.85 -0.02
C ALA A 664 -7.09 -15.51 1.00
N ALA A 665 -8.25 -16.17 0.93
CA ALA A 665 -9.32 -15.99 1.90
C ALA A 665 -8.90 -16.42 3.33
N LYS A 666 -8.18 -17.53 3.48
CA LYS A 666 -7.67 -18.00 4.78
C LYS A 666 -6.56 -17.11 5.35
N LEU A 667 -5.83 -16.39 4.50
CA LEU A 667 -4.82 -15.40 4.86
C LEU A 667 -5.38 -13.97 4.97
N GLU A 668 -6.68 -13.79 4.76
CA GLU A 668 -7.35 -12.49 4.77
C GLU A 668 -6.75 -11.51 3.73
N LEU A 669 -6.20 -12.03 2.63
CA LEU A 669 -5.66 -11.24 1.54
C LEU A 669 -6.77 -10.82 0.57
N GLN A 670 -6.82 -9.53 0.26
CA GLN A 670 -7.80 -8.98 -0.67
C GLN A 670 -7.30 -9.04 -2.12
N LEU A 671 -7.98 -9.85 -2.93
CA LEU A 671 -7.79 -9.90 -4.38
C LEU A 671 -8.45 -8.67 -5.06
N GLN A 672 -7.69 -7.98 -5.89
CA GLN A 672 -8.13 -6.81 -6.65
C GLN A 672 -8.25 -7.11 -8.15
N ASN A 673 -9.03 -6.30 -8.87
CA ASN A 673 -9.25 -6.54 -10.28
C ASN A 673 -8.07 -6.01 -11.09
N ILE A 674 -7.48 -6.84 -11.96
CA ILE A 674 -6.39 -6.42 -12.84
C ILE A 674 -6.76 -5.21 -13.72
N HIS A 675 -8.05 -5.01 -14.00
CA HIS A 675 -8.55 -3.87 -14.76
C HIS A 675 -8.52 -2.54 -14.02
N ASP A 676 -8.28 -2.55 -12.70
CA ASP A 676 -8.03 -1.34 -11.92
C ASP A 676 -6.66 -0.72 -12.29
N LEU A 677 -5.77 -1.49 -12.92
CA LEU A 677 -4.43 -1.08 -13.33
C LEU A 677 -4.35 -0.65 -14.80
N PHE A 678 -5.00 -1.38 -15.70
CA PHE A 678 -5.04 -1.10 -17.15
C PHE A 678 -6.21 -1.82 -17.84
N GLY A 679 -6.71 -1.26 -18.95
CA GLY A 679 -7.92 -1.72 -19.61
C GLY A 679 -7.80 -3.13 -20.21
N ARG A 680 -8.93 -3.79 -20.48
CA ARG A 680 -8.98 -5.15 -21.08
C ARG A 680 -8.14 -5.29 -22.36
N LEU A 681 -8.24 -4.31 -23.25
CA LEU A 681 -7.51 -4.29 -24.52
C LEU A 681 -6.00 -4.02 -24.32
N ASP A 682 -5.62 -3.46 -23.18
CA ASP A 682 -4.24 -3.11 -22.86
C ASP A 682 -3.44 -4.32 -22.34
N ILE A 683 -4.13 -5.34 -21.79
CA ILE A 683 -3.51 -6.58 -21.30
C ILE A 683 -2.93 -7.37 -22.46
N LEU A 684 -3.67 -7.48 -23.56
CA LEU A 684 -3.30 -8.31 -24.70
C LEU A 684 -2.31 -7.60 -25.62
N ARG A 685 -1.27 -8.32 -26.03
CA ARG A 685 -0.39 -7.85 -27.12
C ARG A 685 -1.09 -8.08 -28.46
N ILE A 686 -1.97 -7.16 -28.88
CA ILE A 686 -2.66 -7.24 -30.17
C ILE A 686 -1.68 -6.90 -31.29
N ASN A 687 -0.88 -7.87 -31.73
CA ASN A 687 -0.09 -7.74 -32.95
C ASN A 687 -0.74 -8.58 -34.06
N LYS A 688 -1.45 -7.91 -34.98
CA LYS A 688 -2.25 -8.54 -36.06
C LYS A 688 -1.47 -9.56 -36.90
N HIS A 689 -0.14 -9.50 -36.92
CA HIS A 689 0.72 -10.36 -37.74
C HIS A 689 1.34 -11.57 -37.02
N ARG A 690 1.18 -11.72 -35.69
CA ARG A 690 1.79 -12.85 -34.92
C ARG A 690 0.80 -13.70 -34.11
N LEU A 691 -0.50 -13.39 -34.18
CA LEU A 691 -1.56 -14.05 -33.40
C LEU A 691 -2.14 -15.34 -34.02
N LYS A 692 -1.50 -15.95 -35.03
CA LYS A 692 -2.06 -17.13 -35.74
C LYS A 692 -2.41 -18.32 -34.83
N TYR A 693 -1.87 -18.37 -33.60
CA TYR A 693 -1.95 -19.50 -32.69
C TYR A 693 -2.55 -19.20 -31.30
N PHE A 694 -2.93 -17.96 -31.01
CA PHE A 694 -3.58 -17.61 -29.74
C PHE A 694 -5.10 -17.67 -29.95
N GLU A 695 -5.81 -18.48 -29.14
CA GLU A 695 -7.25 -18.72 -29.28
C GLU A 695 -8.08 -17.42 -29.44
N LYS A 696 -8.98 -17.38 -30.42
CA LYS A 696 -9.92 -16.24 -30.62
C LYS A 696 -10.79 -15.91 -29.40
N ARG A 697 -10.82 -16.78 -28.37
CA ARG A 697 -11.57 -16.59 -27.12
C ARG A 697 -11.06 -15.44 -26.25
N PHE A 698 -9.85 -14.93 -26.50
CA PHE A 698 -9.26 -13.82 -25.73
C PHE A 698 -9.95 -12.46 -25.94
N VAL A 699 -10.80 -12.31 -26.96
CA VAL A 699 -11.60 -11.08 -27.19
C VAL A 699 -12.65 -10.87 -26.09
N TYR A 700 -13.00 -11.91 -25.32
CA TYR A 700 -13.94 -11.84 -24.20
C TYR A 700 -13.26 -11.73 -22.83
N PHE A 701 -11.95 -11.45 -22.79
CA PHE A 701 -11.24 -11.18 -21.54
C PHE A 701 -11.68 -9.85 -20.94
#